data_AF-G2YD78-F1
#
_entry.id   AF-G2YD78-F1
#
_cell.length_a   1.000
_cell.length_b   1.000
_cell.length_c   1.000
_cell.angle_alpha   90.00
_cell.angle_beta   90.00
_cell.angle_gamma   90.00
#
_symmetry.space_group_name_H-M   'P 1'
#
loop_
_entity.id
_entity.type
_entity.pdbx_description
1 polymer ?
#
loop_
_entity_poly.entity_id
_entity_poly.type
_entity_poly.pdbx_seq_one_letter_code
_entity_poly.pdbx_strand_id
1 'polypeptide(L)'
;MVNTSNSTNATAPINSTLQAWHKLQGHVIDKKYDAGYILLSYLVSLVGAWTAFELLNLRTTRKGRYNWTVLVFASIAMGGVAIWCMHFVGDEGIILGGGDPTLQISYNKSSTSESFFLPVIVFFIAFWTVGSNEMIDLPRVGLGGTLAGLGICGMHYLGQASIANYTCFYNIVWVVISAFICIAGSVGSIYLFFLWRSSWASCWSKKGICACLLAFAISGLHWLSSFGTHYRLHSRPTPPVSNPTRHFAIIVATVLTVVAALVNITLKLMLFTRRQESINSSQKLTLFAAIFDKHGNVLIGPQGILPNRKITSSFIEGSLTEVFNTSHPIFLWIFRAARNWHCVKDIIPAMRLNISAHIEKHNLGGREEVSLVDDDGDLIKDYSIVFRELFCIAAADLANDLRIPMEKLGPLYDDVIGTGQKIPLSAIIKSRVAIVSDLIEKTIGDIQHKIKGGRRAIRRPRKDIEKDAGSGTGQLLFLVKKVQRREAEALQAAGYRFGKIEKVLSLLSNAIKIKDEDLTKHLSELWKFANQDEMLDPGCHLACFAIRASVRGGFDIVVRKDAKSQLPTMTLPFESLEQWQMDFLTAMNTLNVTECQRFLAKAVKAKELPTREKTFSNQLLTTLQSLKYEIGDPIFSEACLISKPIEAPCRGASANHRPGVGILIAFRLMVPINTRRPPGKKCAFAPLTLFKLQQRVYKNSLDHSFFVRAIYREFSPIFAATFRDRSQDKRLLSQWRPAKSGEEFKVEVVEEHDPFGNAISRIRPSRELQSRPTMERLRTLWDSRIGRSKDENDSSDRPKPIRAASYQSMGILVSTEVERDVKLSSDKKDNGKGRGFEAKQGNRGVTAVVTEDVEPLTFVDELFQICVKNTGMPH
;
A
#
# COMPACT_ATOMS: atom_id res chain seq x y z
N MET A 1 52.53 -69.07 -7.58
CA MET A 1 53.86 -68.96 -6.95
C MET A 1 54.91 -69.13 -8.04
N VAL A 2 55.81 -68.13 -8.19
CA VAL A 2 57.17 -68.18 -8.80
C VAL A 2 57.21 -68.41 -10.35
N ASN A 3 57.88 -67.64 -11.21
CA ASN A 3 58.74 -66.44 -11.18
C ASN A 3 58.87 -65.89 -12.63
N THR A 4 58.67 -64.58 -12.87
CA THR A 4 59.66 -63.51 -13.16
C THR A 4 60.35 -63.47 -14.54
N SER A 5 60.17 -62.28 -15.16
CA SER A 5 61.11 -61.48 -15.97
C SER A 5 61.56 -61.95 -17.36
N ASN A 6 61.10 -61.23 -18.38
CA ASN A 6 62.02 -60.44 -19.20
C ASN A 6 61.34 -59.26 -19.89
N SER A 7 61.84 -58.07 -19.57
CA SER A 7 61.54 -56.80 -20.21
C SER A 7 62.34 -56.65 -21.50
N THR A 8 61.68 -56.34 -22.62
CA THR A 8 62.32 -55.66 -23.75
C THR A 8 61.44 -54.48 -24.17
N ASN A 9 62.08 -53.31 -24.21
CA ASN A 9 61.51 -52.08 -24.73
C ASN A 9 61.16 -52.24 -26.21
N ALA A 10 59.91 -52.00 -26.56
CA ALA A 10 59.49 -51.68 -27.91
C ALA A 10 58.60 -50.44 -27.88
N THR A 11 59.09 -49.37 -28.48
CA THR A 11 58.32 -48.21 -28.90
C THR A 11 57.13 -48.65 -29.77
N ALA A 12 55.94 -48.68 -29.19
CA ALA A 12 54.69 -48.91 -29.93
C ALA A 12 53.59 -47.94 -29.46
N PRO A 13 53.57 -46.70 -29.99
CA PRO A 13 52.39 -45.85 -29.89
C PRO A 13 51.39 -46.22 -31.01
N ILE A 14 50.09 -46.16 -30.73
CA ILE A 14 48.92 -46.24 -31.66
C ILE A 14 48.25 -47.62 -31.84
N ASN A 15 48.92 -48.78 -31.67
CA ASN A 15 48.29 -50.09 -31.94
C ASN A 15 47.51 -50.74 -30.77
N SER A 16 47.81 -50.41 -29.52
CA SER A 16 47.17 -51.06 -28.35
C SER A 16 45.73 -50.59 -28.11
N THR A 17 45.41 -49.33 -28.39
CA THR A 17 44.06 -48.76 -28.23
C THR A 17 43.09 -49.23 -29.32
N LEU A 18 43.56 -49.43 -30.56
CA LEU A 18 42.73 -49.94 -31.66
C LEU A 18 42.35 -51.42 -31.46
N GLN A 19 43.32 -52.25 -31.05
CA GLN A 19 43.08 -53.66 -30.77
C GLN A 19 42.21 -53.87 -29.52
N ALA A 20 42.40 -53.06 -28.48
CA ALA A 20 41.50 -53.05 -27.31
C ALA A 20 40.09 -52.58 -27.69
N TRP A 21 39.97 -51.58 -28.56
CA TRP A 21 38.68 -51.11 -29.05
C TRP A 21 37.93 -52.17 -29.87
N HIS A 22 38.59 -52.84 -30.82
CA HIS A 22 37.96 -53.91 -31.61
C HIS A 22 37.44 -55.06 -30.75
N LYS A 23 38.07 -55.32 -29.59
CA LYS A 23 37.58 -56.31 -28.61
C LYS A 23 36.37 -55.81 -27.81
N LEU A 24 36.27 -54.51 -27.57
CA LEU A 24 35.19 -53.88 -26.77
C LEU A 24 34.00 -53.41 -27.61
N GLN A 25 34.19 -53.21 -28.92
CA GLN A 25 33.13 -52.82 -29.85
C GLN A 25 32.01 -53.88 -29.87
N GLY A 26 30.77 -53.46 -29.72
CA GLY A 26 29.60 -54.36 -29.67
C GLY A 26 29.36 -55.06 -28.33
N HIS A 27 30.29 -54.97 -27.37
CA HIS A 27 30.11 -55.51 -26.02
C HIS A 27 29.44 -54.49 -25.08
N VAL A 28 28.75 -55.00 -24.07
CA VAL A 28 28.18 -54.18 -22.99
C VAL A 28 29.32 -53.84 -22.02
N ILE A 29 29.49 -52.56 -21.72
CA ILE A 29 30.53 -52.08 -20.81
C ILE A 29 29.99 -52.03 -19.37
N ASP A 30 30.79 -52.49 -18.41
CA ASP A 30 30.46 -52.41 -16.99
C ASP A 30 30.35 -50.95 -16.53
N LYS A 31 29.35 -50.69 -15.69
CA LYS A 31 29.05 -49.37 -15.12
C LYS A 31 29.26 -49.36 -13.61
N LYS A 32 29.85 -48.28 -13.12
CA LYS A 32 29.93 -47.96 -11.68
C LYS A 32 29.33 -46.58 -11.45
N TYR A 33 28.82 -46.36 -10.24
CA TYR A 33 28.21 -45.08 -9.87
C TYR A 33 29.04 -44.38 -8.81
N ASP A 34 29.23 -43.08 -9.00
CA ASP A 34 29.84 -42.21 -8.00
C ASP A 34 28.78 -41.64 -7.05
N ALA A 35 28.91 -41.94 -5.76
CA ALA A 35 27.99 -41.48 -4.72
C ALA A 35 27.93 -39.95 -4.59
N GLY A 36 29.03 -39.24 -4.88
CA GLY A 36 29.10 -37.79 -4.86
C GLY A 36 28.20 -37.17 -5.92
N TYR A 37 28.21 -37.71 -7.14
CA TYR A 37 27.35 -37.25 -8.24
C TYR A 37 25.88 -37.63 -8.05
N ILE A 38 25.58 -38.75 -7.39
CA ILE A 38 24.22 -39.10 -6.97
C ILE A 38 23.65 -38.01 -6.05
N LEU A 39 24.40 -37.62 -5.02
CA LEU A 39 23.98 -36.56 -4.11
C LEU A 39 23.92 -35.19 -4.80
N LEU A 40 24.94 -34.85 -5.61
CA LEU A 40 25.01 -33.58 -6.31
C LEU A 40 23.85 -33.39 -7.29
N SER A 41 23.53 -34.41 -8.09
CA SER A 41 22.41 -34.37 -9.03
C SER A 41 21.06 -34.18 -8.32
N TYR A 42 20.87 -34.83 -7.16
CA TYR A 42 19.71 -34.57 -6.30
C TYR A 42 19.65 -33.11 -5.80
N LEU A 43 20.77 -32.55 -5.33
CA LEU A 43 20.83 -31.16 -4.88
C LEU A 43 20.55 -30.16 -6.01
N VAL A 44 21.08 -30.40 -7.21
CA VAL A 44 20.77 -29.60 -8.42
C VAL A 44 19.27 -29.66 -8.71
N SER A 45 18.67 -30.86 -8.66
CA SER A 45 17.23 -31.04 -8.83
C SER A 45 16.43 -30.25 -7.80
N LEU A 46 16.86 -30.33 -6.53
CA LEU A 46 16.22 -29.64 -5.41
C LEU A 46 16.26 -28.13 -5.57
N VAL A 47 17.40 -27.55 -5.98
CA VAL A 47 17.52 -26.11 -6.25
C VAL A 47 16.57 -25.70 -7.38
N GLY A 48 16.53 -26.44 -8.49
CA GLY A 48 15.63 -26.15 -9.60
C GLY A 48 14.15 -26.23 -9.21
N ALA A 49 13.76 -27.32 -8.53
CA ALA A 49 12.39 -27.55 -8.08
C ALA A 49 11.94 -26.49 -7.07
N TRP A 50 12.81 -26.11 -6.11
CA TRP A 50 12.54 -25.04 -5.16
C TRP A 50 12.33 -23.70 -5.88
N THR A 51 13.21 -23.36 -6.82
CA THR A 51 13.12 -22.11 -7.60
C THR A 51 11.79 -22.02 -8.34
N ALA A 52 11.42 -23.11 -9.03
CA ALA A 52 10.18 -23.17 -9.78
C ALA A 52 8.95 -22.99 -8.88
N PHE A 53 8.95 -23.61 -7.69
CA PHE A 53 7.87 -23.44 -6.73
C PHE A 53 7.80 -22.03 -6.13
N GLU A 54 8.92 -21.39 -5.84
CA GLU A 54 8.91 -19.99 -5.38
C GLU A 54 8.38 -19.04 -6.46
N LEU A 55 8.78 -19.25 -7.73
CA LEU A 55 8.24 -18.49 -8.84
C LEU A 55 6.73 -18.74 -9.02
N LEU A 56 6.28 -20.00 -9.00
CA LEU A 56 4.85 -20.33 -9.06
C LEU A 56 4.07 -19.74 -7.88
N ASN A 57 4.69 -19.59 -6.72
CA ASN A 57 4.08 -18.95 -5.57
C ASN A 57 3.83 -17.45 -5.77
N LEU A 58 4.55 -16.79 -6.68
CA LEU A 58 4.31 -15.39 -7.05
C LEU A 58 3.15 -15.25 -8.04
N ARG A 59 2.81 -16.31 -8.79
CA ARG A 59 1.69 -16.29 -9.75
C ARG A 59 0.35 -16.13 -9.05
N THR A 60 -0.42 -15.11 -9.39
CA THR A 60 -1.71 -14.78 -8.76
C THR A 60 -2.92 -15.11 -9.62
N THR A 61 -2.79 -15.03 -10.94
CA THR A 61 -3.88 -15.31 -11.89
C THR A 61 -3.32 -15.96 -13.17
N ARG A 62 -4.22 -16.45 -14.03
CA ARG A 62 -3.88 -16.97 -15.36
C ARG A 62 -3.62 -15.86 -16.40
N LYS A 63 -3.90 -14.60 -16.07
CA LYS A 63 -3.83 -13.45 -17.00
C LYS A 63 -2.76 -12.42 -16.59
N GLY A 64 -2.37 -11.57 -17.52
CA GLY A 64 -1.47 -10.44 -17.28
C GLY A 64 0.01 -10.78 -17.49
N ARG A 65 0.76 -9.77 -17.96
CA ARG A 65 2.17 -9.93 -18.39
C ARG A 65 3.06 -10.47 -17.27
N TYR A 66 2.88 -9.97 -16.04
CA TYR A 66 3.61 -10.43 -14.85
C TYR A 66 3.44 -11.94 -14.61
N ASN A 67 2.20 -12.43 -14.64
CA ASN A 67 1.92 -13.86 -14.40
C ASN A 67 2.43 -14.75 -15.52
N TRP A 68 2.40 -14.29 -16.78
CA TRP A 68 3.01 -15.00 -17.90
C TRP A 68 4.53 -15.08 -17.76
N THR A 69 5.20 -13.96 -17.42
CA THR A 69 6.65 -13.97 -17.21
C THR A 69 7.05 -14.91 -16.06
N VAL A 70 6.32 -14.86 -14.94
CA VAL A 70 6.55 -15.74 -13.80
C VAL A 70 6.38 -17.21 -14.18
N LEU A 71 5.36 -17.54 -14.98
CA LEU A 71 5.12 -18.89 -15.46
C LEU A 71 6.26 -19.39 -16.36
N VAL A 72 6.70 -18.59 -17.33
CA VAL A 72 7.82 -18.94 -18.22
C VAL A 72 9.09 -19.21 -17.42
N PHE A 73 9.46 -18.32 -16.49
CA PHE A 73 10.63 -18.51 -15.65
C PHE A 73 10.52 -19.74 -14.74
N ALA A 74 9.33 -20.03 -14.20
CA ALA A 74 9.11 -21.24 -13.41
C ALA A 74 9.30 -22.52 -14.24
N SER A 75 8.82 -22.52 -15.48
CA SER A 75 8.98 -23.66 -16.41
C SER A 75 10.43 -23.86 -16.84
N ILE A 76 11.19 -22.78 -17.06
CA ILE A 76 12.63 -22.85 -17.35
C ILE A 76 13.39 -23.37 -16.12
N ALA A 77 13.07 -22.90 -14.91
CA ALA A 77 13.71 -23.40 -13.69
C ALA A 77 13.45 -24.90 -13.46
N MET A 78 12.21 -25.36 -13.71
CA MET A 78 11.86 -26.77 -13.58
C MET A 78 12.47 -27.64 -14.68
N GLY A 79 12.17 -27.33 -15.95
CA GLY A 79 12.62 -28.12 -17.09
C GLY A 79 14.13 -28.05 -17.31
N GLY A 80 14.70 -26.86 -17.20
CA GLY A 80 16.13 -26.61 -17.39
C GLY A 80 16.97 -27.06 -16.19
N VAL A 81 16.72 -26.52 -15.00
CA VAL A 81 17.58 -26.80 -13.83
C VAL A 81 17.21 -28.10 -13.14
N ALA A 82 15.94 -28.26 -12.76
CA ALA A 82 15.54 -29.39 -11.91
C ALA A 82 15.65 -30.75 -12.62
N ILE A 83 15.44 -30.75 -13.94
CA ILE A 83 15.36 -31.95 -14.78
C ILE A 83 16.59 -32.06 -15.69
N TRP A 84 16.81 -31.08 -16.57
CA TRP A 84 17.90 -31.18 -17.56
C TRP A 84 19.29 -31.11 -16.94
N CYS A 85 19.60 -30.09 -16.13
CA CYS A 85 20.90 -30.02 -15.45
C CYS A 85 21.14 -31.23 -14.55
N MET A 86 20.10 -31.66 -13.82
CA MET A 86 20.17 -32.87 -12.99
C MET A 86 20.55 -34.11 -13.79
N HIS A 87 19.94 -34.32 -14.96
CA HIS A 87 20.19 -35.49 -15.80
C HIS A 87 21.65 -35.56 -16.26
N PHE A 88 22.18 -34.47 -16.84
CA PHE A 88 23.56 -34.46 -17.33
C PHE A 88 24.58 -34.52 -16.19
N VAL A 89 24.31 -33.88 -15.05
CA VAL A 89 25.15 -34.03 -13.84
C VAL A 89 25.07 -35.46 -13.28
N GLY A 90 23.94 -36.14 -13.42
CA GLY A 90 23.78 -37.55 -13.04
C GLY A 90 24.55 -38.49 -13.95
N ASP A 91 24.48 -38.28 -15.27
CA ASP A 91 25.24 -39.06 -16.26
C ASP A 91 26.77 -38.94 -16.05
N GLU A 92 27.26 -37.78 -15.59
CA GLU A 92 28.68 -37.64 -15.19
C GLU A 92 29.09 -38.62 -14.08
N GLY A 93 28.16 -39.00 -13.22
CA GLY A 93 28.36 -39.99 -12.16
C GLY A 93 28.36 -41.44 -12.65
N ILE A 94 28.07 -41.69 -13.92
CA ILE A 94 28.10 -43.02 -14.54
C ILE A 94 29.49 -43.27 -15.10
N ILE A 95 30.31 -44.01 -14.36
CA ILE A 95 31.68 -44.33 -14.75
C ILE A 95 31.67 -45.62 -15.57
N LEU A 96 32.04 -45.51 -16.84
CA LEU A 96 32.16 -46.65 -17.77
C LEU A 96 33.62 -47.09 -17.93
N GLY A 97 33.84 -48.37 -18.21
CA GLY A 97 35.14 -48.88 -18.68
C GLY A 97 36.30 -48.69 -17.70
N GLY A 98 36.03 -48.80 -16.40
CA GLY A 98 37.06 -48.63 -15.35
C GLY A 98 37.51 -47.19 -15.12
N GLY A 99 36.83 -46.20 -15.69
CA GLY A 99 37.19 -44.78 -15.57
C GLY A 99 38.11 -44.26 -16.68
N ASP A 100 38.32 -45.05 -17.74
CA ASP A 100 39.09 -44.60 -18.90
C ASP A 100 38.41 -43.36 -19.54
N PRO A 101 39.10 -42.22 -19.66
CA PRO A 101 38.54 -40.99 -20.23
C PRO A 101 38.06 -41.14 -21.68
N THR A 102 38.58 -42.12 -22.43
CA THR A 102 38.22 -42.38 -23.82
C THR A 102 36.93 -43.20 -23.98
N LEU A 103 36.50 -43.87 -22.90
CA LEU A 103 35.29 -44.70 -22.84
C LEU A 103 34.13 -43.99 -22.12
N GLN A 104 34.24 -42.69 -21.85
CA GLN A 104 33.16 -41.95 -21.20
C GLN A 104 32.11 -41.44 -22.19
N ILE A 105 30.90 -41.17 -21.69
CA ILE A 105 29.76 -40.74 -22.49
C ILE A 105 30.08 -39.44 -23.25
N SER A 106 29.73 -39.42 -24.53
CA SER A 106 29.84 -38.26 -25.42
C SER A 106 28.48 -37.94 -26.04
N TYR A 107 28.16 -36.66 -26.17
CA TYR A 107 26.83 -36.22 -26.60
C TYR A 107 26.81 -35.57 -27.99
N ASN A 108 25.69 -35.73 -28.69
CA ASN A 108 25.36 -34.98 -29.89
C ASN A 108 24.70 -33.64 -29.53
N LYS A 109 25.28 -32.53 -29.99
CA LYS A 109 24.82 -31.16 -29.70
C LYS A 109 23.35 -30.92 -30.05
N SER A 110 22.85 -31.43 -31.20
CA SER A 110 21.46 -31.20 -31.63
C SER A 110 20.47 -31.87 -30.69
N SER A 111 20.60 -33.18 -30.50
CA SER A 111 19.70 -33.95 -29.63
C SER A 111 19.77 -33.52 -28.17
N THR A 112 20.93 -33.08 -27.68
CA THR A 112 21.06 -32.49 -26.33
C THR A 112 20.32 -31.16 -26.19
N SER A 113 20.25 -30.35 -27.25
CA SER A 113 19.48 -29.10 -27.23
C SER A 113 17.97 -29.37 -27.29
N GLU A 114 17.53 -30.37 -28.06
CA GLU A 114 16.13 -30.79 -28.13
C GLU A 114 15.63 -31.32 -26.77
N SER A 115 16.47 -32.07 -26.04
CA SER A 115 16.17 -32.58 -24.70
C SER A 115 16.01 -31.48 -23.64
N PHE A 116 16.53 -30.27 -23.88
CA PHE A 116 16.31 -29.10 -23.02
C PHE A 116 14.93 -28.48 -23.22
N PHE A 117 14.48 -28.30 -24.47
CA PHE A 117 13.23 -27.61 -24.76
C PHE A 117 12.00 -28.44 -24.42
N LEU A 118 12.04 -29.75 -24.63
CA LEU A 118 10.93 -30.66 -24.36
C LEU A 118 10.36 -30.51 -22.93
N PRO A 119 11.15 -30.67 -21.84
CA PRO A 119 10.62 -30.53 -20.49
C PRO A 119 10.15 -29.10 -20.19
N VAL A 120 10.79 -28.07 -20.74
CA VAL A 120 10.37 -26.67 -20.53
C VAL A 120 8.96 -26.44 -21.09
N ILE A 121 8.68 -26.92 -22.30
CA ILE A 121 7.36 -26.80 -22.93
C ILE A 121 6.31 -27.62 -22.17
N VAL A 122 6.62 -28.87 -21.81
CA VAL A 122 5.69 -29.73 -21.09
C VAL A 122 5.35 -29.15 -19.71
N PHE A 123 6.34 -28.64 -18.97
CA PHE A 123 6.11 -28.01 -17.68
C PHE A 123 5.39 -26.66 -17.78
N PHE A 124 5.57 -25.92 -18.87
CA PHE A 124 4.77 -24.73 -19.16
C PHE A 124 3.29 -25.08 -19.31
N ILE A 125 2.98 -26.13 -20.08
CA ILE A 125 1.61 -26.62 -20.24
C ILE A 125 1.08 -27.17 -18.90
N ALA A 126 1.87 -27.98 -18.18
CA ALA A 126 1.46 -28.54 -16.88
C ALA A 126 1.15 -27.44 -15.84
N PHE A 127 2.03 -26.45 -15.67
CA PHE A 127 1.77 -25.35 -14.75
C PHE A 127 0.62 -24.43 -15.21
N TRP A 128 0.38 -24.33 -16.52
CA TRP A 128 -0.78 -23.64 -17.06
C TRP A 128 -2.10 -24.39 -16.74
N THR A 129 -2.15 -25.70 -16.96
CA THR A 129 -3.34 -26.54 -16.76
C THR A 129 -3.77 -26.59 -15.29
N VAL A 130 -2.81 -26.77 -14.38
CA VAL A 130 -3.07 -26.79 -12.94
C VAL A 130 -3.68 -25.46 -12.47
N GLY A 131 -3.22 -24.33 -13.04
CA GLY A 131 -3.78 -23.00 -12.80
C GLY A 131 -3.23 -22.28 -11.57
N SER A 132 -3.96 -21.24 -11.14
CA SER A 132 -3.51 -20.32 -10.08
C SER A 132 -4.57 -20.10 -8.99
N ASN A 133 -5.66 -20.86 -9.01
CA ASN A 133 -6.74 -20.71 -8.04
C ASN A 133 -6.38 -21.37 -6.71
N GLU A 134 -6.89 -20.82 -5.60
CA GLU A 134 -6.67 -21.38 -4.25
C GLU A 134 -7.51 -22.63 -3.96
N MET A 135 -8.56 -22.87 -4.74
CA MET A 135 -9.36 -24.09 -4.61
C MET A 135 -8.67 -25.23 -5.33
N ILE A 136 -8.46 -26.33 -4.60
CA ILE A 136 -7.85 -27.54 -5.13
C ILE A 136 -8.83 -28.17 -6.11
N ASP A 137 -8.47 -28.14 -7.39
CA ASP A 137 -9.20 -28.81 -8.45
C ASP A 137 -8.49 -30.14 -8.75
N LEU A 138 -8.90 -31.19 -8.04
CA LEU A 138 -8.30 -32.54 -8.10
C LEU A 138 -8.04 -33.05 -9.53
N PRO A 139 -8.99 -32.96 -10.49
CA PRO A 139 -8.74 -33.42 -11.85
C PRO A 139 -7.66 -32.61 -12.57
N ARG A 140 -7.53 -31.30 -12.29
CA ARG A 140 -6.46 -30.47 -12.87
C ARG A 140 -5.11 -30.78 -12.27
N VAL A 141 -5.05 -31.05 -10.96
CA VAL A 141 -3.82 -31.48 -10.28
C VAL A 141 -3.38 -32.84 -10.82
N GLY A 142 -4.31 -33.79 -10.98
CA GLY A 142 -4.03 -35.09 -11.60
C GLY A 142 -3.49 -34.94 -13.01
N LEU A 143 -4.21 -34.23 -13.90
CA LEU A 143 -3.79 -34.02 -15.28
C LEU A 143 -2.42 -33.32 -15.38
N GLY A 144 -2.22 -32.25 -14.60
CA GLY A 144 -0.96 -31.52 -14.58
C GLY A 144 0.22 -32.32 -14.03
N GLY A 145 -0.01 -33.11 -12.97
CA GLY A 145 1.01 -33.98 -12.39
C GLY A 145 1.39 -35.16 -13.28
N THR A 146 0.42 -35.75 -13.99
CA THR A 146 0.70 -36.77 -15.01
C THR A 146 1.50 -36.18 -16.18
N LEU A 147 1.11 -35.00 -16.69
CA LEU A 147 1.89 -34.30 -17.72
C LEU A 147 3.31 -34.00 -17.26
N ALA A 148 3.49 -33.53 -16.02
CA ALA A 148 4.80 -33.29 -15.43
C ALA A 148 5.65 -34.57 -15.39
N GLY A 149 5.10 -35.67 -14.86
CA GLY A 149 5.79 -36.97 -14.80
C GLY A 149 6.18 -37.50 -16.18
N LEU A 150 5.28 -37.41 -17.16
CA LEU A 150 5.57 -37.76 -18.56
C LEU A 150 6.67 -36.87 -19.17
N GLY A 151 6.69 -35.57 -18.84
CA GLY A 151 7.75 -34.65 -19.26
C GLY A 151 9.12 -35.02 -18.71
N ILE A 152 9.18 -35.44 -17.44
CA ILE A 152 10.43 -35.94 -16.81
C ILE A 152 10.88 -37.24 -17.50
N CYS A 153 9.97 -38.18 -17.74
CA CYS A 153 10.25 -39.43 -18.45
C CYS A 153 10.76 -39.18 -19.89
N GLY A 154 10.05 -38.34 -20.64
CA GLY A 154 10.42 -37.98 -22.01
C GLY A 154 11.79 -37.31 -22.08
N MET A 155 12.08 -36.40 -21.16
CA MET A 155 13.39 -35.77 -21.06
C MET A 155 14.50 -36.79 -20.78
N HIS A 156 14.31 -37.72 -19.84
CA HIS A 156 15.33 -38.72 -19.50
C HIS A 156 15.71 -39.57 -20.73
N TYR A 157 14.73 -40.15 -21.42
CA TYR A 157 15.02 -41.01 -22.57
C TYR A 157 15.52 -40.23 -23.79
N LEU A 158 15.07 -38.98 -23.98
CA LEU A 158 15.60 -38.11 -25.02
C LEU A 158 17.04 -37.68 -24.72
N GLY A 159 17.38 -37.48 -23.44
CA GLY A 159 18.76 -37.28 -22.97
C GLY A 159 19.64 -38.48 -23.25
N GLN A 160 19.17 -39.69 -22.93
CA GLN A 160 19.88 -40.94 -23.24
C GLN A 160 20.05 -41.16 -24.76
N ALA A 161 19.05 -40.79 -25.57
CA ALA A 161 19.14 -40.84 -27.03
C ALA A 161 20.16 -39.84 -27.60
N SER A 162 20.57 -38.82 -26.83
CA SER A 162 21.60 -37.86 -27.25
C SER A 162 23.03 -38.41 -27.12
N ILE A 163 23.22 -39.58 -26.52
CA ILE A 163 24.51 -40.25 -26.40
C ILE A 163 24.98 -40.73 -27.78
N ALA A 164 26.14 -40.26 -28.21
CA ALA A 164 26.67 -40.45 -29.57
C ALA A 164 27.61 -41.66 -29.72
N ASN A 165 28.24 -42.11 -28.63
CA ASN A 165 29.24 -43.18 -28.66
C ASN A 165 28.72 -44.56 -28.23
N TYR A 166 27.56 -44.62 -27.58
CA TYR A 166 26.92 -45.84 -27.11
C TYR A 166 25.53 -46.02 -27.70
N THR A 167 25.14 -47.26 -27.94
CA THR A 167 23.74 -47.65 -28.14
C THR A 167 23.18 -48.15 -26.80
N CYS A 168 22.14 -47.48 -26.29
CA CYS A 168 21.53 -47.80 -25.01
C CYS A 168 20.40 -48.83 -25.17
N PHE A 169 20.46 -49.92 -24.39
CA PHE A 169 19.37 -50.89 -24.26
C PHE A 169 18.66 -50.72 -22.93
N TYR A 170 17.34 -50.60 -22.95
CA TYR A 170 16.53 -50.34 -21.76
C TYR A 170 15.76 -51.58 -21.34
N ASN A 171 15.86 -51.95 -20.07
CA ASN A 171 14.99 -52.95 -19.49
C ASN A 171 13.61 -52.36 -19.20
N ILE A 172 12.59 -52.87 -19.88
CA ILE A 172 11.19 -52.37 -19.82
C ILE A 172 10.64 -52.37 -18.39
N VAL A 173 11.00 -53.34 -17.54
CA VAL A 173 10.52 -53.40 -16.16
C VAL A 173 10.96 -52.18 -15.38
N TRP A 174 12.24 -51.82 -15.48
CA TRP A 174 12.79 -50.65 -14.80
C TRP A 174 12.22 -49.33 -15.36
N VAL A 175 11.99 -49.26 -16.68
CA VAL A 175 11.34 -48.11 -17.35
C VAL A 175 9.93 -47.87 -16.78
N VAL A 176 9.12 -48.93 -16.67
CA VAL A 176 7.73 -48.82 -16.19
C VAL A 176 7.68 -48.46 -14.70
N ILE A 177 8.51 -49.12 -13.88
CA ILE A 177 8.57 -48.84 -12.42
C ILE A 177 9.04 -47.40 -12.17
N SER A 178 10.10 -46.97 -12.86
CA SER A 178 10.65 -45.62 -12.67
C SER A 178 9.64 -44.56 -13.11
N ALA A 179 8.96 -44.76 -14.25
CA ALA A 179 7.93 -43.85 -14.74
C ALA A 179 6.73 -43.75 -13.78
N PHE A 180 6.26 -44.88 -13.24
CA PHE A 180 5.14 -44.91 -12.29
C PHE A 180 5.47 -44.12 -11.01
N ILE A 181 6.64 -44.37 -10.40
CA ILE A 181 7.10 -43.66 -9.20
C ILE A 181 7.23 -42.16 -9.47
N CYS A 182 7.77 -41.79 -10.64
CA CYS A 182 7.94 -40.39 -11.03
C CYS A 182 6.60 -39.66 -11.19
N ILE A 183 5.62 -40.28 -11.86
CA ILE A 183 4.28 -39.72 -12.03
C ILE A 183 3.58 -39.57 -10.68
N ALA A 184 3.60 -40.61 -9.83
CA ALA A 184 3.00 -40.57 -8.50
C ALA A 184 3.63 -39.47 -7.63
N GLY A 185 4.97 -39.36 -7.63
CA GLY A 185 5.70 -38.31 -6.91
C GLY A 185 5.39 -36.91 -7.43
N SER A 186 5.23 -36.75 -8.75
CA SER A 186 4.89 -35.47 -9.38
C SER A 186 3.47 -35.02 -9.02
N VAL A 187 2.49 -35.92 -9.09
CA VAL A 187 1.11 -35.65 -8.68
C VAL A 187 1.06 -35.32 -7.18
N GLY A 188 1.73 -36.10 -6.34
CA GLY A 188 1.79 -35.88 -4.89
C GLY A 188 2.41 -34.54 -4.52
N SER A 189 3.52 -34.16 -5.16
CA SER A 189 4.18 -32.87 -4.89
C SER A 189 3.32 -31.67 -5.30
N ILE A 190 2.69 -31.72 -6.48
CA ILE A 190 1.78 -30.66 -6.92
C ILE A 190 0.52 -30.59 -6.01
N TYR A 191 -0.02 -31.73 -5.60
CA TYR A 191 -1.14 -31.76 -4.65
C TYR A 191 -0.78 -31.08 -3.32
N LEU A 192 0.37 -31.43 -2.73
CA LEU A 192 0.86 -30.79 -1.49
C LEU A 192 1.15 -29.29 -1.68
N PHE A 193 1.66 -28.90 -2.84
CA PHE A 193 1.88 -27.50 -3.20
C PHE A 193 0.58 -26.68 -3.08
N PHE A 194 -0.53 -27.16 -3.64
CA PHE A 194 -1.83 -26.46 -3.57
C PHE A 194 -2.47 -26.55 -2.19
N LEU A 195 -2.34 -27.69 -1.51
CA LEU A 195 -2.87 -27.88 -0.15
C LEU A 195 -2.26 -26.88 0.84
N TRP A 196 -0.95 -26.68 0.77
CA TRP A 196 -0.26 -25.78 1.69
C TRP A 196 -0.13 -24.34 1.19
N ARG A 197 -0.49 -24.04 -0.06
CA ARG A 197 -0.37 -22.72 -0.71
C ARG A 197 -0.83 -21.55 0.18
N SER A 198 -1.92 -21.73 0.92
CA SER A 198 -2.48 -20.71 1.82
C SER A 198 -1.60 -20.43 3.06
N SER A 199 -0.77 -21.39 3.49
CA SER A 199 0.12 -21.27 4.66
C SER A 199 1.57 -20.93 4.30
N TRP A 200 1.87 -20.71 3.01
CA TRP A 200 3.24 -20.53 2.51
C TRP A 200 3.95 -19.27 3.00
N ALA A 201 3.20 -18.23 3.42
CA ALA A 201 3.80 -17.03 4.00
C ALA A 201 4.36 -17.26 5.42
N SER A 202 3.90 -18.31 6.13
CA SER A 202 4.26 -18.56 7.53
C SER A 202 5.35 -19.61 7.73
N CYS A 203 5.48 -20.62 6.86
CA CYS A 203 6.32 -21.80 7.11
C CYS A 203 7.15 -22.23 5.89
N TRP A 204 8.44 -21.88 5.90
CA TRP A 204 9.41 -22.28 4.88
C TRP A 204 9.58 -23.81 4.78
N SER A 205 9.42 -24.52 5.89
CA SER A 205 9.59 -25.98 5.97
C SER A 205 8.58 -26.74 5.09
N LYS A 206 7.35 -26.24 4.93
CA LYS A 206 6.31 -26.88 4.10
C LYS A 206 6.62 -26.81 2.60
N LYS A 207 7.23 -25.72 2.14
CA LYS A 207 7.70 -25.57 0.76
C LYS A 207 8.83 -26.54 0.46
N GLY A 208 9.75 -26.69 1.41
CA GLY A 208 10.87 -27.61 1.27
C GLY A 208 10.46 -29.05 1.13
N ILE A 209 9.44 -29.50 1.86
CA ILE A 209 8.92 -30.86 1.73
C ILE A 209 8.43 -31.13 0.29
N CYS A 210 7.70 -30.18 -0.32
CA CYS A 210 7.20 -30.34 -1.70
C CYS A 210 8.36 -30.42 -2.70
N ALA A 211 9.35 -29.54 -2.57
CA ALA A 211 10.53 -29.49 -3.44
C ALA A 211 11.40 -30.76 -3.29
N CYS A 212 11.63 -31.22 -2.06
CA CYS A 212 12.36 -32.46 -1.77
C CYS A 212 11.66 -33.68 -2.37
N LEU A 213 10.33 -33.78 -2.22
CA LEU A 213 9.56 -34.89 -2.79
C LEU A 213 9.67 -34.94 -4.31
N LEU A 214 9.58 -33.79 -4.98
CA LEU A 214 9.70 -33.71 -6.43
C LEU A 214 11.13 -34.00 -6.92
N ALA A 215 12.14 -33.44 -6.26
CA ALA A 215 13.54 -33.71 -6.55
C ALA A 215 13.89 -35.20 -6.37
N PHE A 216 13.30 -35.84 -5.36
CA PHE A 216 13.43 -37.28 -5.15
C PHE A 216 12.77 -38.07 -6.28
N ALA A 217 11.58 -37.67 -6.75
CA ALA A 217 10.92 -38.30 -7.88
C ALA A 217 11.70 -38.17 -9.20
N ILE A 218 12.29 -36.99 -9.46
CA ILE A 218 13.14 -36.73 -10.64
C ILE A 218 14.43 -37.56 -10.56
N SER A 219 15.14 -37.48 -9.43
CA SER A 219 16.41 -38.19 -9.24
C SER A 219 16.21 -39.71 -9.21
N GLY A 220 15.16 -40.17 -8.53
CA GLY A 220 14.77 -41.57 -8.48
C GLY A 220 14.49 -42.13 -9.87
N LEU A 221 13.75 -41.41 -10.73
CA LEU A 221 13.54 -41.82 -12.11
C LEU A 221 14.87 -42.02 -12.85
N HIS A 222 15.76 -41.02 -12.78
CA HIS A 222 17.04 -41.05 -13.50
C HIS A 222 17.90 -42.24 -13.06
N TRP A 223 18.16 -42.40 -11.75
CA TRP A 223 19.05 -43.47 -11.26
C TRP A 223 18.45 -44.87 -11.45
N LEU A 224 17.14 -45.03 -11.28
CA LEU A 224 16.48 -46.32 -11.50
C LEU A 224 16.47 -46.72 -12.98
N SER A 225 16.31 -45.73 -13.87
CA SER A 225 16.38 -45.95 -15.32
C SER A 225 17.80 -46.22 -15.79
N SER A 226 18.80 -45.51 -15.25
CA SER A 226 20.23 -45.77 -15.49
C SER A 226 20.65 -47.15 -14.98
N PHE A 227 20.08 -47.61 -13.87
CA PHE A 227 20.25 -48.99 -13.39
C PHE A 227 19.73 -50.03 -14.40
N GLY A 228 18.59 -49.76 -15.04
CA GLY A 228 18.02 -50.59 -16.11
C GLY A 228 18.64 -50.41 -17.50
N THR A 229 19.64 -49.53 -17.67
CA THR A 229 20.24 -49.19 -18.98
C THR A 229 21.57 -49.92 -19.20
N HIS A 230 21.72 -50.58 -20.33
CA HIS A 230 22.98 -51.22 -20.75
C HIS A 230 23.62 -50.45 -21.90
N TYR A 231 24.89 -50.09 -21.74
CA TYR A 231 25.66 -49.29 -22.69
C TYR A 231 26.51 -50.21 -23.58
N ARG A 232 26.15 -50.32 -24.86
CA ARG A 232 26.94 -51.06 -25.86
C ARG A 232 27.74 -50.07 -26.70
N LEU A 233 29.06 -50.21 -26.71
CA LEU A 233 29.95 -49.30 -27.43
C LEU A 233 29.81 -49.53 -28.95
N HIS A 234 29.47 -48.48 -29.71
CA HIS A 234 29.32 -48.57 -31.16
C HIS A 234 30.29 -47.67 -31.94
N SER A 235 30.64 -46.50 -31.40
CA SER A 235 31.54 -45.53 -32.05
C SER A 235 32.99 -45.67 -31.56
N ARG A 236 33.96 -45.34 -32.42
CA ARG A 236 35.40 -45.38 -32.12
C ARG A 236 35.80 -44.27 -31.13
N PRO A 237 36.50 -44.59 -30.02
CA PRO A 237 37.13 -43.60 -29.15
C PRO A 237 38.13 -42.77 -29.96
N THR A 238 37.91 -41.46 -30.05
CA THR A 238 38.90 -40.54 -30.60
C THR A 238 39.95 -40.24 -29.50
N PRO A 239 41.25 -40.47 -29.75
CA PRO A 239 42.33 -40.13 -28.80
C PRO A 239 42.40 -38.60 -28.52
N PRO A 240 43.09 -38.18 -27.45
CA PRO A 240 42.59 -37.23 -26.46
C PRO A 240 42.54 -35.81 -27.00
N VAL A 241 41.35 -35.40 -27.44
CA VAL A 241 41.02 -33.98 -27.59
C VAL A 241 39.77 -33.79 -26.75
N SER A 242 39.95 -33.14 -25.59
CA SER A 242 38.90 -32.62 -24.70
C SER A 242 37.47 -32.84 -25.21
N ASN A 243 36.69 -33.74 -24.62
CA ASN A 243 35.31 -34.03 -25.06
C ASN A 243 34.44 -32.75 -24.97
N PRO A 244 34.36 -31.92 -26.03
CA PRO A 244 33.94 -30.54 -25.88
C PRO A 244 32.43 -30.45 -25.68
N THR A 245 31.71 -31.48 -26.12
CA THR A 245 30.25 -31.63 -25.96
C THR A 245 29.86 -32.01 -24.54
N ARG A 246 30.62 -32.90 -23.88
CA ARG A 246 30.45 -33.25 -22.47
C ARG A 246 30.71 -32.03 -21.58
N HIS A 247 31.84 -31.35 -21.79
CA HIS A 247 32.14 -30.12 -21.06
C HIS A 247 31.11 -29.01 -21.31
N PHE A 248 30.56 -28.89 -22.52
CA PHE A 248 29.51 -27.92 -22.82
C PHE A 248 28.23 -28.15 -22.00
N ALA A 249 27.74 -29.39 -21.93
CA ALA A 249 26.53 -29.71 -21.15
C ALA A 249 26.73 -29.41 -19.65
N ILE A 250 27.90 -29.74 -19.10
CA ILE A 250 28.25 -29.46 -17.71
C ILE A 250 28.36 -27.95 -17.45
N ILE A 251 29.04 -27.20 -18.33
CA ILE A 251 29.18 -25.74 -18.19
C ILE A 251 27.80 -25.08 -18.17
N VAL A 252 26.92 -25.45 -19.10
CA VAL A 252 25.53 -24.94 -19.13
C VAL A 252 24.78 -25.34 -17.86
N ALA A 253 24.94 -26.58 -17.40
CA ALA A 253 24.30 -27.05 -16.17
C ALA A 253 24.78 -26.29 -14.92
N THR A 254 26.08 -26.04 -14.80
CA THR A 254 26.67 -25.26 -13.72
C THR A 254 26.16 -23.81 -13.75
N VAL A 255 26.20 -23.15 -14.91
CA VAL A 255 25.72 -21.76 -15.06
C VAL A 255 24.25 -21.64 -14.69
N LEU A 256 23.38 -22.50 -15.22
CA LEU A 256 21.94 -22.46 -14.93
C LEU A 256 21.64 -22.73 -13.45
N THR A 257 22.36 -23.65 -12.82
CA THR A 257 22.21 -23.93 -11.38
C THR A 257 22.66 -22.75 -10.52
N VAL A 258 23.79 -22.12 -10.85
CA VAL A 258 24.28 -20.92 -10.15
C VAL A 258 23.30 -19.76 -10.31
N VAL A 259 22.78 -19.52 -11.52
CA VAL A 259 21.76 -18.48 -11.76
C VAL A 259 20.50 -18.76 -10.94
N ALA A 260 20.01 -20.00 -10.89
CA ALA A 260 18.85 -20.36 -10.06
C ALA A 260 19.12 -20.16 -8.57
N ALA A 261 20.32 -20.50 -8.08
CA ALA A 261 20.71 -20.25 -6.70
C ALA A 261 20.73 -18.74 -6.38
N LEU A 262 21.30 -17.91 -7.27
CA LEU A 262 21.29 -16.45 -7.14
C LEU A 262 19.87 -15.89 -7.12
N VAL A 263 18.99 -16.35 -8.03
CA VAL A 263 17.58 -15.95 -8.06
C VAL A 263 16.88 -16.27 -6.74
N ASN A 264 17.12 -17.44 -6.15
CA ASN A 264 16.59 -17.77 -4.83
C ASN A 264 17.13 -16.82 -3.76
N ILE A 265 18.44 -16.59 -3.70
CA ILE A 265 19.07 -15.71 -2.70
C ILE A 265 18.50 -14.29 -2.83
N THR A 266 18.44 -13.74 -4.04
CA THR A 266 17.88 -12.40 -4.31
C THR A 266 16.41 -12.35 -3.91
N LEU A 267 15.59 -13.34 -4.29
CA LEU A 267 14.19 -13.37 -3.90
C LEU A 267 14.04 -13.45 -2.38
N LYS A 268 14.83 -14.30 -1.68
CA LYS A 268 14.81 -14.38 -0.21
C LYS A 268 15.22 -13.07 0.43
N LEU A 269 16.27 -12.42 -0.07
CA LEU A 269 16.76 -11.13 0.45
C LEU A 269 15.75 -10.01 0.22
N MET A 270 15.16 -9.93 -0.97
CA MET A 270 14.10 -8.95 -1.28
C MET A 270 12.85 -9.17 -0.42
N LEU A 271 12.46 -10.44 -0.20
CA LEU A 271 11.34 -10.76 0.67
C LEU A 271 11.67 -10.50 2.14
N PHE A 272 12.89 -10.78 2.58
CA PHE A 272 13.36 -10.55 3.95
C PHE A 272 13.46 -9.07 4.28
N THR A 273 14.08 -8.26 3.41
CA THR A 273 14.19 -6.80 3.57
C THR A 273 12.81 -6.15 3.66
N ARG A 274 11.91 -6.44 2.71
CA ARG A 274 10.51 -5.96 2.76
C ARG A 274 9.74 -6.45 3.98
N ARG A 275 9.97 -7.69 4.40
CA ARG A 275 9.34 -8.25 5.62
C ARG A 275 9.88 -7.55 6.87
N GLN A 276 11.17 -7.24 6.92
CA GLN A 276 11.80 -6.55 8.04
C GLN A 276 11.32 -5.11 8.16
N GLU A 277 11.13 -4.42 7.03
CA GLU A 277 10.52 -3.08 6.98
C GLU A 277 9.09 -3.10 7.54
N SER A 278 8.31 -4.14 7.23
CA SER A 278 6.93 -4.30 7.72
C SER A 278 6.87 -4.74 9.20
N ILE A 279 7.79 -5.60 9.66
CA ILE A 279 7.82 -6.13 11.04
C ILE A 279 8.32 -5.10 12.07
N ASN A 280 9.19 -4.17 11.69
CA ASN A 280 9.71 -3.12 12.57
C ASN A 280 8.69 -1.96 12.80
N SER A 281 7.39 -2.25 12.81
CA SER A 281 6.31 -1.25 12.87
C SER A 281 5.68 -1.04 14.23
N SER A 282 6.27 -1.58 15.29
CA SER A 282 5.69 -1.52 16.64
C SER A 282 5.62 -0.12 17.26
N GLN A 283 6.12 0.94 16.59
CA GLN A 283 5.97 2.35 17.00
C GLN A 283 5.62 3.31 15.84
N LYS A 284 5.16 2.79 14.69
CA LYS A 284 5.02 3.57 13.46
C LYS A 284 3.56 3.91 13.18
N LEU A 285 3.29 5.15 12.79
CA LEU A 285 2.00 5.50 12.18
C LEU A 285 2.01 4.97 10.74
N THR A 286 1.14 4.01 10.46
CA THR A 286 1.12 3.29 9.19
C THR A 286 -0.25 3.36 8.53
N LEU A 287 -0.25 3.64 7.23
CA LEU A 287 -1.42 3.67 6.38
C LEU A 287 -1.60 2.32 5.67
N PHE A 288 -2.74 1.68 5.87
CA PHE A 288 -3.12 0.42 5.25
C PHE A 288 -4.22 0.64 4.21
N ALA A 289 -4.20 -0.13 3.13
CA ALA A 289 -5.32 -0.25 2.20
C ALA A 289 -6.10 -1.55 2.49
N ALA A 290 -7.28 -1.41 3.10
CA ALA A 290 -8.23 -2.50 3.31
C ALA A 290 -9.21 -2.56 2.13
N ILE A 291 -8.83 -3.32 1.10
CA ILE A 291 -9.63 -3.48 -0.11
C ILE A 291 -10.38 -4.83 -0.05
N PHE A 292 -11.70 -4.80 -0.22
CA PHE A 292 -12.55 -5.99 -0.13
C PHE A 292 -13.22 -6.32 -1.46
N ASP A 293 -13.31 -7.61 -1.78
CA ASP A 293 -14.15 -8.11 -2.87
C ASP A 293 -15.63 -8.16 -2.43
N LYS A 294 -16.55 -8.37 -3.38
CA LYS A 294 -18.00 -8.52 -3.16
C LYS A 294 -18.37 -9.59 -2.14
N HIS A 295 -17.49 -10.58 -1.93
CA HIS A 295 -17.67 -11.67 -0.98
C HIS A 295 -17.07 -11.41 0.42
N GLY A 296 -16.48 -10.24 0.66
CA GLY A 296 -15.81 -9.92 1.93
C GLY A 296 -14.41 -10.49 2.10
N ASN A 297 -13.83 -11.06 1.03
CA ASN A 297 -12.42 -11.42 1.01
C ASN A 297 -11.56 -10.15 0.96
N VAL A 298 -10.44 -10.16 1.68
CA VAL A 298 -9.55 -9.00 1.80
C VAL A 298 -8.35 -9.11 0.85
N LEU A 299 -7.96 -7.99 0.25
CA LEU A 299 -6.82 -7.90 -0.64
C LEU A 299 -5.53 -8.05 0.16
N ILE A 300 -4.69 -8.98 -0.26
CA ILE A 300 -3.40 -9.28 0.34
C ILE A 300 -2.32 -9.20 -0.74
N GLY A 301 -1.16 -8.69 -0.37
CA GLY A 301 0.04 -8.74 -1.21
C GLY A 301 0.59 -10.17 -1.32
N PRO A 302 1.61 -10.39 -2.18
CA PRO A 302 2.33 -11.67 -2.28
C PRO A 302 2.82 -12.22 -0.94
N GLN A 303 3.02 -11.34 0.04
CA GLN A 303 3.54 -11.64 1.37
C GLN A 303 2.46 -12.16 2.34
N GLY A 304 1.17 -12.09 1.98
CA GLY A 304 0.05 -12.38 2.88
C GLY A 304 -0.27 -11.25 3.87
N ILE A 305 0.20 -10.03 3.61
CA ILE A 305 -0.08 -8.83 4.42
C ILE A 305 -0.92 -7.85 3.60
N LEU A 306 -1.72 -7.02 4.28
CA LEU A 306 -2.41 -5.89 3.67
C LEU A 306 -1.40 -4.91 3.05
N PRO A 307 -1.67 -4.37 1.85
CA PRO A 307 -0.85 -3.30 1.27
C PRO A 307 -0.79 -2.12 2.23
N ASN A 308 0.41 -1.61 2.49
CA ASN A 308 0.63 -0.57 3.49
C ASN A 308 1.82 0.32 3.14
N ARG A 309 1.78 1.55 3.64
CA ARG A 309 2.86 2.52 3.60
C ARG A 309 3.01 3.21 4.95
N LYS A 310 4.25 3.33 5.40
CA LYS A 310 4.59 4.04 6.63
C LYS A 310 4.46 5.56 6.40
N ILE A 311 3.83 6.27 7.34
CA ILE A 311 3.75 7.74 7.32
C ILE A 311 4.92 8.32 8.12
N THR A 312 5.10 7.90 9.39
CA THR A 312 6.19 8.39 10.25
C THR A 312 6.63 7.35 11.27
N SER A 313 7.90 7.44 11.71
CA SER A 313 8.57 6.54 12.68
C SER A 313 8.26 6.85 14.12
N SER A 314 7.91 8.10 14.39
CA SER A 314 7.73 8.63 15.72
C SER A 314 6.66 9.71 15.63
N PHE A 315 5.44 9.34 16.00
CA PHE A 315 4.47 10.34 16.42
C PHE A 315 4.80 10.67 17.88
N ILE A 316 5.36 11.85 18.13
CA ILE A 316 5.52 12.34 19.50
C ILE A 316 4.26 13.13 19.83
N GLU A 317 3.51 12.65 20.82
CA GLU A 317 2.40 13.37 21.43
C GLU A 317 2.98 14.65 22.04
N GLY A 318 2.78 15.79 21.37
CA GLY A 318 3.41 17.08 21.72
C GLY A 318 3.01 17.66 23.07
N SER A 319 1.97 17.11 23.70
CA SER A 319 1.58 17.43 25.06
C SER A 319 0.99 16.19 25.73
N LEU A 320 1.10 16.09 27.06
CA LEU A 320 0.54 15.03 27.90
C LEU A 320 -0.99 14.81 27.73
N THR A 321 -1.66 15.63 26.90
CA THR A 321 -3.11 15.68 26.71
C THR A 321 -3.60 15.35 25.29
N GLU A 322 -2.74 15.34 24.26
CA GLU A 322 -3.16 15.15 22.85
C GLU A 322 -2.75 13.80 22.26
N VAL A 323 -3.47 12.73 22.63
CA VAL A 323 -3.38 11.43 21.94
C VAL A 323 -3.93 11.56 20.52
N PHE A 324 -3.19 11.15 19.49
CA PHE A 324 -3.70 11.15 18.11
C PHE A 324 -4.92 10.22 17.99
N ASN A 325 -6.09 10.83 17.84
CA ASN A 325 -7.38 10.17 17.80
C ASN A 325 -8.30 10.89 16.80
N THR A 326 -9.55 10.44 16.71
CA THR A 326 -10.54 10.96 15.74
C THR A 326 -10.94 12.42 15.96
N SER A 327 -10.69 12.99 17.14
CA SER A 327 -10.93 14.40 17.46
C SER A 327 -9.73 15.30 17.13
N HIS A 328 -8.58 14.71 16.78
CA HIS A 328 -7.35 15.45 16.54
C HIS A 328 -7.45 16.29 15.25
N PRO A 329 -7.04 17.58 15.23
CA PRO A 329 -7.17 18.45 14.05
C PRO A 329 -6.53 17.89 12.78
N ILE A 330 -5.33 17.31 12.90
CA ILE A 330 -4.66 16.62 11.79
C ILE A 330 -5.49 15.43 11.26
N PHE A 331 -6.10 14.63 12.14
CA PHE A 331 -6.96 13.52 11.73
C PHE A 331 -8.16 14.02 10.94
N LEU A 332 -8.85 15.06 11.45
CA LEU A 332 -9.99 15.68 10.77
C LEU A 332 -9.61 16.21 9.37
N TRP A 333 -8.42 16.82 9.24
CA TRP A 333 -7.92 17.29 7.95
C TRP A 333 -7.67 16.12 6.97
N ILE A 334 -6.94 15.07 7.38
CA ILE A 334 -6.66 13.92 6.50
C ILE A 334 -7.92 13.14 6.15
N PHE A 335 -8.89 13.08 7.08
CA PHE A 335 -10.19 12.46 6.88
C PHE A 335 -11.02 13.19 5.82
N ARG A 336 -10.93 14.52 5.77
CA ARG A 336 -11.53 15.37 4.73
C ARG A 336 -10.82 15.18 3.38
N ALA A 337 -9.49 15.20 3.36
CA ALA A 337 -8.69 14.99 2.16
C ALA A 337 -8.90 13.61 1.52
N ALA A 338 -8.97 12.55 2.33
CA ALA A 338 -9.10 11.17 1.85
C ALA A 338 -10.45 10.85 1.19
N ARG A 339 -11.48 11.67 1.41
CA ARG A 339 -12.77 11.55 0.73
C ARG A 339 -12.83 12.31 -0.59
N ASN A 340 -11.87 13.19 -0.85
CA ASN A 340 -11.75 13.91 -2.11
C ASN A 340 -10.29 14.08 -2.53
N TRP A 341 -9.67 13.00 -3.00
CA TRP A 341 -8.26 13.02 -3.41
C TRP A 341 -7.92 14.01 -4.54
N HIS A 342 -8.92 14.49 -5.29
CA HIS A 342 -8.72 15.51 -6.32
C HIS A 342 -8.15 16.81 -5.76
N CYS A 343 -8.43 17.16 -4.49
CA CYS A 343 -7.93 18.39 -3.88
C CYS A 343 -6.42 18.39 -3.61
N VAL A 344 -5.81 17.21 -3.49
CA VAL A 344 -4.39 17.07 -3.13
C VAL A 344 -3.54 16.61 -4.31
N LYS A 345 -4.09 15.84 -5.25
CA LYS A 345 -3.34 15.17 -6.33
C LYS A 345 -2.31 16.05 -7.04
N ASP A 346 -2.72 17.25 -7.44
CA ASP A 346 -1.88 18.17 -8.22
C ASP A 346 -0.75 18.80 -7.38
N ILE A 347 -0.85 18.73 -6.06
CA ILE A 347 0.05 19.34 -5.07
C ILE A 347 1.14 18.36 -4.63
N ILE A 348 0.91 17.05 -4.74
CA ILE A 348 1.82 15.98 -4.27
C ILE A 348 3.25 16.12 -4.80
N PRO A 349 3.50 16.45 -6.08
CA PRO A 349 4.87 16.63 -6.56
C PRO A 349 5.62 17.75 -5.83
N ALA A 350 4.94 18.84 -5.45
CA ALA A 350 5.54 19.94 -4.70
C ALA A 350 5.83 19.51 -3.25
N MET A 351 4.91 18.78 -2.61
CA MET A 351 5.10 18.22 -1.27
C MET A 351 6.34 17.31 -1.22
N ARG A 352 6.55 16.46 -2.23
CA ARG A 352 7.74 15.58 -2.30
C ARG A 352 9.03 16.38 -2.31
N LEU A 353 9.08 17.46 -3.09
CA LEU A 353 10.25 18.34 -3.17
C LEU A 353 10.52 19.06 -1.84
N ASN A 354 9.46 19.53 -1.17
CA ASN A 354 9.57 20.16 0.14
C ASN A 354 10.12 19.19 1.20
N ILE A 355 9.60 17.97 1.24
CA ILE A 355 10.07 16.93 2.15
C ILE A 355 11.51 16.53 1.86
N SER A 356 11.91 16.39 0.59
CA SER A 356 13.32 16.09 0.26
C SER A 356 14.26 17.21 0.68
N ALA A 357 13.87 18.48 0.48
CA ALA A 357 14.65 19.63 0.93
C ALA A 357 14.74 19.69 2.46
N HIS A 358 13.69 19.28 3.17
CA HIS A 358 13.69 19.17 4.62
C HIS A 358 14.67 18.09 5.12
N ILE A 359 14.68 16.92 4.47
CA ILE A 359 15.63 15.82 4.78
C ILE A 359 17.09 16.28 4.57
N GLU A 360 17.35 16.98 3.46
CA GLU A 360 18.68 17.48 3.12
C GLU A 360 19.16 18.56 4.09
N LYS A 361 18.29 19.52 4.43
CA LYS A 361 18.61 20.63 5.34
C LYS A 361 18.90 20.19 6.76
N HIS A 362 18.24 19.15 7.25
CA HIS A 362 18.42 18.63 8.61
C HIS A 362 19.54 17.59 8.73
N ASN A 363 20.43 17.46 7.72
CA ASN A 363 21.61 16.58 7.77
C ASN A 363 21.30 15.17 8.31
N LEU A 364 20.14 14.61 7.93
CA LEU A 364 19.77 13.22 8.24
C LEU A 364 20.58 12.28 7.33
N GLY A 365 21.89 12.26 7.57
CA GLY A 365 22.88 11.48 6.85
C GLY A 365 22.58 9.99 6.97
N GLY A 366 21.93 9.43 5.95
CA GLY A 366 21.90 7.99 5.69
C GLY A 366 20.59 7.25 5.98
N ARG A 367 19.47 7.92 6.30
CA ARG A 367 18.16 7.24 6.41
C ARG A 367 17.08 8.00 5.64
N GLU A 368 16.30 7.29 4.82
CA GLU A 368 15.10 7.77 4.10
C GLU A 368 13.96 8.23 5.04
N GLU A 369 14.26 8.64 6.28
CA GLU A 369 13.31 8.72 7.38
C GLU A 369 13.30 10.15 7.96
N VAL A 370 12.21 10.87 7.72
CA VAL A 370 11.98 12.20 8.31
C VAL A 370 11.70 12.01 9.80
N SER A 371 12.65 12.43 10.64
CA SER A 371 12.38 12.61 12.08
C SER A 371 11.48 13.83 12.22
N LEU A 372 10.34 13.69 12.90
CA LEU A 372 9.45 14.83 13.21
C LEU A 372 9.86 15.59 14.48
N VAL A 373 11.09 15.34 14.91
CA VAL A 373 11.68 15.76 16.18
C VAL A 373 13.07 16.29 15.86
N ASP A 374 13.36 17.48 16.36
CA ASP A 374 14.66 18.13 16.20
C ASP A 374 15.73 17.42 17.05
N ASP A 375 17.01 17.77 16.84
CA ASP A 375 18.15 17.17 17.56
C ASP A 375 18.07 17.37 19.08
N ASP A 376 17.34 18.41 19.52
CA ASP A 376 17.09 18.75 20.92
C ASP A 376 15.92 17.96 21.56
N GLY A 377 15.19 17.15 20.78
CA GLY A 377 14.04 16.35 21.25
C GLY A 377 12.69 17.06 21.19
N ASP A 378 12.64 18.30 20.69
CA ASP A 378 11.42 19.09 20.52
C ASP A 378 10.74 18.86 19.15
N LEU A 379 9.44 19.12 19.06
CA LEU A 379 8.68 19.06 17.81
C LEU A 379 9.15 20.13 16.81
N ILE A 380 9.23 19.76 15.53
CA ILE A 380 9.57 20.69 14.46
C ILE A 380 8.48 21.77 14.33
N LYS A 381 8.89 23.03 14.08
CA LYS A 381 8.00 24.21 14.00
C LYS A 381 6.81 24.02 13.03
N ASP A 382 7.02 23.28 11.94
CA ASP A 382 6.01 23.01 10.90
C ASP A 382 5.43 21.58 10.97
N TYR A 383 5.46 20.95 12.15
CA TYR A 383 5.04 19.56 12.36
C TYR A 383 3.71 19.19 11.69
N SER A 384 2.68 20.03 11.86
CA SER A 384 1.34 19.77 11.34
C SER A 384 1.28 19.74 9.81
N ILE A 385 2.04 20.61 9.15
CA ILE A 385 2.13 20.70 7.69
C ILE A 385 2.92 19.51 7.16
N VAL A 386 4.12 19.28 7.69
CA VAL A 386 5.00 18.17 7.29
C VAL A 386 4.30 16.82 7.44
N PHE A 387 3.55 16.62 8.53
CA PHE A 387 2.80 15.40 8.73
C PHE A 387 1.72 15.18 7.66
N ARG A 388 0.98 16.24 7.30
CA ARG A 388 -0.05 16.17 6.24
C ARG A 388 0.59 15.85 4.89
N GLU A 389 1.75 16.45 4.57
CA GLU A 389 2.53 16.12 3.38
C GLU A 389 2.94 14.64 3.35
N LEU A 390 3.50 14.13 4.46
CA LEU A 390 3.89 12.72 4.59
C LEU A 390 2.70 11.77 4.40
N PHE A 391 1.52 12.11 4.94
CA PHE A 391 0.30 11.32 4.72
C PHE A 391 -0.09 11.28 3.24
N CYS A 392 -0.11 12.44 2.57
CA CYS A 392 -0.47 12.55 1.16
C CYS A 392 0.51 11.81 0.25
N ILE A 393 1.82 11.91 0.55
CA ILE A 393 2.88 11.18 -0.14
C ILE A 393 2.72 9.66 0.06
N ALA A 394 2.51 9.21 1.29
CA ALA A 394 2.29 7.79 1.61
C ALA A 394 1.05 7.23 0.90
N ALA A 395 -0.05 7.99 0.83
CA ALA A 395 -1.24 7.60 0.09
C ALA A 395 -0.98 7.50 -1.43
N ALA A 396 -0.22 8.44 -2.01
CA ALA A 396 0.15 8.38 -3.43
C ALA A 396 1.10 7.21 -3.74
N ASP A 397 2.06 6.92 -2.88
CA ASP A 397 2.95 5.76 -3.04
C ASP A 397 2.18 4.44 -2.92
N LEU A 398 1.22 4.37 -2.00
CA LEU A 398 0.35 3.22 -1.86
C LEU A 398 -0.53 3.02 -3.11
N ALA A 399 -1.03 4.09 -3.72
CA ALA A 399 -1.78 4.04 -4.97
C ALA A 399 -0.91 3.56 -6.15
N ASN A 400 0.34 4.06 -6.24
CA ASN A 400 1.32 3.65 -7.23
C ASN A 400 1.67 2.15 -7.10
N ASP A 401 1.89 1.65 -5.88
CA ASP A 401 2.15 0.23 -5.62
C ASP A 401 0.98 -0.65 -6.08
N LEU A 402 -0.24 -0.23 -5.75
CA LEU A 402 -1.48 -0.91 -6.16
C LEU A 402 -1.78 -0.77 -7.66
N ARG A 403 -1.04 0.07 -8.39
CA ARG A 403 -1.25 0.42 -9.80
C ARG A 403 -2.66 0.94 -10.08
N ILE A 404 -3.21 1.70 -9.13
CA ILE A 404 -4.50 2.36 -9.27
C ILE A 404 -4.32 3.88 -9.19
N PRO A 405 -5.17 4.66 -9.87
CA PRO A 405 -5.19 6.10 -9.69
C PRO A 405 -5.58 6.44 -8.24
N MET A 406 -4.97 7.48 -7.66
CA MET A 406 -5.13 7.87 -6.26
C MET A 406 -6.60 8.16 -5.89
N GLU A 407 -7.36 8.66 -6.85
CA GLU A 407 -8.80 8.93 -6.73
C GLU A 407 -9.62 7.68 -6.38
N LYS A 408 -9.08 6.50 -6.71
CA LYS A 408 -9.71 5.20 -6.49
C LYS A 408 -9.23 4.48 -5.23
N LEU A 409 -8.44 5.12 -4.38
CA LEU A 409 -7.86 4.51 -3.17
C LEU A 409 -8.91 4.26 -2.06
N GLY A 410 -10.03 4.98 -2.11
CA GLY A 410 -11.13 4.90 -1.14
C GLY A 410 -11.01 5.91 0.02
N PRO A 411 -12.08 6.08 0.82
CA PRO A 411 -12.09 6.96 1.98
C PRO A 411 -11.30 6.40 3.18
N LEU A 412 -10.93 7.29 4.10
CA LEU A 412 -10.33 6.94 5.39
C LEU A 412 -11.40 6.44 6.37
N TYR A 413 -11.09 5.34 7.06
CA TYR A 413 -11.90 4.79 8.15
C TYR A 413 -12.06 5.80 9.30
N ASP A 414 -13.19 5.74 9.98
CA ASP A 414 -13.59 6.71 11.01
C ASP A 414 -13.06 6.39 12.42
N ASP A 415 -11.99 5.60 12.50
CA ASP A 415 -11.33 5.23 13.75
C ASP A 415 -9.82 5.00 13.55
N VAL A 416 -9.06 5.15 14.63
CA VAL A 416 -7.60 4.91 14.67
C VAL A 416 -7.34 3.65 15.49
N ILE A 417 -6.79 2.62 14.85
CA ILE A 417 -6.57 1.33 15.51
C ILE A 417 -5.17 1.31 16.14
N GLY A 418 -5.08 1.08 17.44
CA GLY A 418 -3.82 0.94 18.16
C GLY A 418 -3.28 -0.50 18.15
N THR A 419 -1.97 -0.68 18.04
CA THR A 419 -1.31 -1.98 18.21
C THR A 419 -1.27 -2.33 19.70
N GLY A 420 -1.79 -3.48 20.11
CA GLY A 420 -2.01 -3.84 21.52
C GLY A 420 -0.77 -4.04 22.41
N GLN A 421 0.45 -3.76 21.93
CA GLN A 421 1.68 -3.87 22.70
C GLN A 421 2.22 -2.50 23.14
N LYS A 422 2.30 -2.32 24.45
CA LYS A 422 2.95 -1.19 25.11
C LYS A 422 4.45 -1.45 25.19
N ILE A 423 5.28 -0.67 24.48
CA ILE A 423 6.73 -0.76 24.63
C ILE A 423 7.18 0.20 25.73
N PRO A 424 7.94 -0.25 26.75
CA PRO A 424 8.43 0.63 27.80
C PRO A 424 9.48 1.60 27.25
N LEU A 425 9.39 2.88 27.65
CA LEU A 425 10.29 3.96 27.25
C LEU A 425 11.79 3.62 27.43
N SER A 426 12.12 2.81 28.44
CA SER A 426 13.49 2.35 28.71
C SER A 426 14.08 1.44 27.61
N ALA A 427 13.25 0.67 26.91
CA ALA A 427 13.67 -0.12 25.75
C ALA A 427 13.86 0.78 24.51
N ILE A 428 13.04 1.83 24.37
CA ILE A 428 13.13 2.83 23.31
C ILE A 428 14.47 3.59 23.44
N ILE A 429 14.76 4.11 24.63
CA ILE A 429 16.00 4.83 24.92
C ILE A 429 17.20 3.90 24.76
N LYS A 430 17.15 2.66 25.25
CA LYS A 430 18.26 1.70 25.04
C LYS A 430 18.49 1.38 23.56
N SER A 431 17.46 1.24 22.74
CA SER A 431 17.63 0.98 21.31
C SER A 431 18.22 2.17 20.54
N ARG A 432 17.90 3.40 20.94
CA ARG A 432 18.45 4.63 20.36
C ARG A 432 19.87 4.91 20.87
N VAL A 433 20.10 4.70 22.16
CA VAL A 433 21.40 4.88 22.82
C VAL A 433 22.38 3.77 22.45
N ALA A 434 21.97 2.53 22.18
CA ALA A 434 22.90 1.47 21.76
C ALA A 434 23.51 1.73 20.37
N ILE A 435 22.76 2.35 19.45
CA ILE A 435 23.25 2.71 18.11
C ILE A 435 24.22 3.91 18.22
N VAL A 436 23.94 4.81 19.16
CA VAL A 436 24.78 5.99 19.40
C VAL A 436 25.97 5.63 20.27
N SER A 437 25.88 4.67 21.20
CA SER A 437 26.98 4.23 22.08
C SER A 437 28.06 3.49 21.31
N ASP A 438 27.72 2.76 20.25
CA ASP A 438 28.72 2.04 19.43
C ASP A 438 29.56 3.02 18.59
N LEU A 439 28.96 4.13 18.15
CA LEU A 439 29.65 5.21 17.44
C LEU A 439 30.35 6.17 18.42
N ILE A 440 29.75 6.42 19.58
CA ILE A 440 30.28 7.26 20.65
C ILE A 440 31.43 6.58 21.38
N GLU A 441 31.43 5.27 21.67
CA GLU A 441 32.59 4.59 22.27
C GLU A 441 33.80 4.62 21.35
N LYS A 442 33.57 4.49 20.03
CA LYS A 442 34.63 4.58 19.02
C LYS A 442 35.19 6.00 18.86
N THR A 443 34.39 7.03 19.12
CA THR A 443 34.80 8.45 18.97
C THR A 443 35.24 9.07 20.31
N ILE A 444 34.69 8.61 21.44
CA ILE A 444 35.07 9.03 22.80
C ILE A 444 36.39 8.41 23.22
N GLY A 445 36.74 7.21 22.73
CA GLY A 445 38.09 6.65 22.91
C GLY A 445 39.20 7.60 22.43
N ASP A 446 38.97 8.30 21.32
CA ASP A 446 39.93 9.25 20.74
C ASP A 446 39.84 10.67 21.36
N ILE A 447 38.68 11.06 21.89
CA ILE A 447 38.46 12.41 22.45
C ILE A 447 38.76 12.47 23.96
N GLN A 448 38.61 11.37 24.72
CA GLN A 448 38.93 11.34 26.16
C GLN A 448 40.40 11.59 26.46
N HIS A 449 41.29 11.41 25.49
CA HIS A 449 42.70 11.74 25.65
C HIS A 449 43.04 13.22 25.40
N LYS A 450 42.07 14.06 24.98
CA LYS A 450 42.34 15.44 24.54
C LYS A 450 41.51 16.56 25.18
N ILE A 451 40.49 16.30 26.00
CA ILE A 451 39.68 17.38 26.59
C ILE A 451 39.45 17.15 28.10
N LYS A 452 40.53 17.33 28.88
CA LYS A 452 40.43 17.72 30.30
C LYS A 452 40.24 19.24 30.36
N GLY A 453 39.02 19.73 30.20
CA GLY A 453 38.72 21.14 30.42
C GLY A 453 37.39 21.59 29.84
N GLY A 454 36.38 21.77 30.70
CA GLY A 454 35.12 22.45 30.34
C GLY A 454 33.86 21.68 30.72
N ARG A 455 33.41 21.80 31.97
CA ARG A 455 32.07 21.36 32.39
C ARG A 455 31.02 22.31 31.79
N ARG A 456 30.24 21.87 30.80
CA ARG A 456 28.89 22.41 30.55
C ARG A 456 27.87 21.44 31.11
N ALA A 457 27.01 21.95 31.99
CA ALA A 457 25.98 21.19 32.67
C ALA A 457 24.93 20.71 31.66
N ILE A 458 24.92 19.40 31.38
CA ILE A 458 23.82 18.72 30.71
C ILE A 458 22.63 18.76 31.67
N ARG A 459 21.62 19.57 31.35
CA ARG A 459 20.36 19.67 32.10
C ARG A 459 19.66 18.31 32.00
N ARG A 460 19.60 17.55 33.09
CA ARG A 460 18.84 16.28 33.12
C ARG A 460 17.35 16.59 32.99
N PRO A 461 16.58 15.86 32.17
CA PRO A 461 15.13 16.00 32.12
C PRO A 461 14.49 15.61 33.47
N ARG A 462 13.38 16.26 33.79
CA ARG A 462 12.61 16.16 35.04
C ARG A 462 12.13 14.70 35.26
N LYS A 463 12.42 14.14 36.43
CA LYS A 463 12.13 12.73 36.81
C LYS A 463 10.62 12.41 36.91
N ASP A 464 9.82 13.46 36.98
CA ASP A 464 8.36 13.47 37.14
C ASP A 464 7.61 13.20 35.82
N ILE A 465 8.31 13.23 34.67
CA ILE A 465 7.76 12.98 33.33
C ILE A 465 7.85 11.49 32.92
N GLU A 466 8.71 10.69 33.56
CA GLU A 466 8.97 9.30 33.16
C GLU A 466 7.84 8.30 33.47
N LYS A 467 6.91 8.63 34.39
CA LYS A 467 5.94 7.63 34.87
C LYS A 467 4.70 7.46 33.99
N ASP A 468 4.28 8.50 33.27
CA ASP A 468 3.05 8.47 32.47
C ASP A 468 3.27 8.79 30.98
N ALA A 469 4.44 9.30 30.59
CA ALA A 469 4.79 9.54 29.18
C ALA A 469 5.54 8.32 28.59
N GLY A 470 4.88 7.56 27.72
CA GLY A 470 5.59 6.76 26.72
C GLY A 470 5.50 5.24 26.83
N SER A 471 4.29 4.72 26.99
CA SER A 471 3.95 3.39 26.46
C SER A 471 3.46 3.54 25.01
N GLY A 472 4.34 3.85 24.06
CA GLY A 472 3.94 4.10 22.67
C GLY A 472 3.39 2.83 22.02
N THR A 473 2.07 2.77 21.79
CA THR A 473 1.43 1.79 20.89
C THR A 473 1.50 2.34 19.47
N GLY A 474 1.92 1.53 18.49
CA GLY A 474 1.79 1.88 17.08
C GLY A 474 0.32 2.21 16.72
N GLN A 475 0.12 3.12 15.78
CA GLN A 475 -1.20 3.56 15.33
C GLN A 475 -1.40 3.22 13.85
N LEU A 476 -2.59 2.75 13.51
CA LEU A 476 -2.91 2.24 12.20
C LEU A 476 -4.10 3.01 11.63
N LEU A 477 -3.90 3.52 10.42
CA LEU A 477 -4.92 4.18 9.62
C LEU A 477 -5.30 3.27 8.46
N PHE A 478 -6.59 3.20 8.14
CA PHE A 478 -7.09 2.33 7.07
C PHE A 478 -7.84 3.14 6.01
N LEU A 479 -7.37 3.06 4.78
CA LEU A 479 -8.15 3.42 3.59
C LEU A 479 -8.97 2.21 3.20
N VAL A 480 -10.28 2.39 3.09
CA VAL A 480 -11.22 1.27 2.95
C VAL A 480 -11.94 1.38 1.63
N LYS A 481 -12.02 0.28 0.89
CA LYS A 481 -12.74 0.24 -0.38
C LYS A 481 -13.32 -1.12 -0.69
N LYS A 482 -14.51 -1.14 -1.28
CA LYS A 482 -15.08 -2.29 -1.97
C LYS A 482 -14.77 -2.22 -3.47
N VAL A 483 -14.24 -3.29 -4.05
CA VAL A 483 -13.94 -3.37 -5.49
C VAL A 483 -14.99 -4.14 -6.26
N GLN A 484 -15.22 -3.72 -7.51
CA GLN A 484 -16.01 -4.47 -8.48
C GLN A 484 -15.18 -5.59 -9.11
N ARG A 485 -15.85 -6.57 -9.74
CA ARG A 485 -15.20 -7.73 -10.36
C ARG A 485 -14.06 -7.35 -11.32
N ARG A 486 -14.25 -6.33 -12.18
CA ARG A 486 -13.21 -5.89 -13.12
C ARG A 486 -11.98 -5.31 -12.43
N GLU A 487 -12.19 -4.51 -11.37
CA GLU A 487 -11.08 -3.94 -10.59
C GLU A 487 -10.36 -5.03 -9.78
N ALA A 488 -11.10 -6.00 -9.23
CA ALA A 488 -10.53 -7.17 -8.57
C ALA A 488 -9.65 -7.99 -9.53
N GLU A 489 -10.12 -8.24 -10.76
CA GLU A 489 -9.34 -8.93 -11.80
C GLU A 489 -8.07 -8.14 -12.18
N ALA A 490 -8.13 -6.81 -12.23
CA ALA A 490 -6.97 -5.95 -12.51
C ALA A 490 -5.92 -6.00 -11.38
N LEU A 491 -6.36 -5.92 -10.12
CA LEU A 491 -5.49 -6.06 -8.95
C LEU A 491 -4.84 -7.45 -8.88
N GLN A 492 -5.61 -8.49 -9.21
CA GLN A 492 -5.07 -9.85 -9.34
C GLN A 492 -4.02 -9.94 -10.45
N ALA A 493 -4.27 -9.32 -11.62
CA ALA A 493 -3.30 -9.26 -12.72
C ALA A 493 -2.02 -8.47 -12.37
N ALA A 494 -2.11 -7.52 -11.43
CA ALA A 494 -0.97 -6.77 -10.90
C ALA A 494 -0.11 -7.55 -9.89
N GLY A 495 -0.56 -8.72 -9.42
CA GLY A 495 0.18 -9.56 -8.47
C GLY A 495 -0.39 -9.59 -7.06
N TYR A 496 -1.59 -9.06 -6.83
CA TYR A 496 -2.30 -9.18 -5.54
C TYR A 496 -3.26 -10.37 -5.52
N ARG A 497 -3.77 -10.72 -4.34
CA ARG A 497 -4.76 -11.80 -4.14
C ARG A 497 -5.86 -11.39 -3.18
N PHE A 498 -7.00 -12.06 -3.26
CA PHE A 498 -8.09 -11.89 -2.30
C PHE A 498 -8.21 -13.16 -1.45
N GLY A 499 -7.88 -13.04 -0.17
CA GLY A 499 -7.92 -14.15 0.79
C GLY A 499 -9.12 -14.05 1.72
N LYS A 500 -9.65 -15.21 2.15
CA LYS A 500 -10.61 -15.26 3.26
C LYS A 500 -9.94 -14.79 4.55
N ILE A 501 -10.64 -13.97 5.34
CA ILE A 501 -10.10 -13.38 6.58
C ILE A 501 -9.53 -14.48 7.51
N GLU A 502 -10.26 -15.58 7.71
CA GLU A 502 -9.84 -16.71 8.56
C GLU A 502 -8.48 -17.31 8.18
N LYS A 503 -8.18 -17.39 6.88
CA LYS A 503 -6.94 -18.02 6.38
C LYS A 503 -5.72 -17.11 6.54
N VAL A 504 -5.92 -15.80 6.59
CA VAL A 504 -4.84 -14.80 6.62
C VAL A 504 -4.69 -14.19 8.02
N LEU A 505 -5.63 -14.43 8.93
CA LEU A 505 -5.68 -13.81 10.24
C LEU A 505 -4.38 -13.96 11.03
N SER A 506 -3.85 -15.17 11.13
CA SER A 506 -2.63 -15.46 11.89
C SER A 506 -1.38 -14.76 11.32
N LEU A 507 -1.34 -14.57 10.00
CA LEU A 507 -0.26 -13.82 9.33
C LEU A 507 -0.37 -12.33 9.61
N LEU A 508 -1.58 -11.78 9.49
CA LEU A 508 -1.85 -10.37 9.71
C LEU A 508 -1.68 -9.96 11.17
N SER A 509 -2.18 -10.77 12.09
CA SER A 509 -2.01 -10.58 13.54
C SER A 509 -0.52 -10.49 13.92
N ASN A 510 0.31 -11.39 13.41
CA ASN A 510 1.74 -11.38 13.64
C ASN A 510 2.48 -10.18 13.03
N ALA A 511 2.00 -9.68 11.89
CA ALA A 511 2.58 -8.52 11.20
C ALA A 511 2.17 -7.19 11.85
N ILE A 512 0.88 -7.05 12.17
CA ILE A 512 0.26 -5.82 12.70
C ILE A 512 0.38 -5.74 14.23
N LYS A 513 0.70 -6.85 14.91
CA LYS A 513 0.81 -6.96 16.38
C LYS A 513 -0.51 -6.68 17.11
N ILE A 514 -1.61 -7.15 16.55
CA ILE A 514 -2.95 -7.13 17.15
C ILE A 514 -3.41 -8.58 17.31
N LYS A 515 -4.05 -8.91 18.43
CA LYS A 515 -4.58 -10.27 18.68
C LYS A 515 -5.60 -10.68 17.60
N ASP A 516 -5.63 -11.98 17.29
CA ASP A 516 -6.50 -12.56 16.25
C ASP A 516 -7.99 -12.20 16.45
N GLU A 517 -8.47 -12.25 17.70
CA GLU A 517 -9.87 -11.92 18.05
C GLU A 517 -10.21 -10.45 17.74
N ASP A 518 -9.36 -9.53 18.20
CA ASP A 518 -9.53 -8.09 18.00
C ASP A 518 -9.42 -7.73 16.51
N LEU A 519 -8.44 -8.31 15.81
CA LEU A 519 -8.23 -8.06 14.39
C LEU A 519 -9.39 -8.57 13.53
N THR A 520 -9.99 -9.71 13.88
CA THR A 520 -11.19 -10.22 13.19
C THR A 520 -12.35 -9.24 13.32
N LYS A 521 -12.56 -8.71 14.52
CA LYS A 521 -13.59 -7.71 14.77
C LYS A 521 -13.33 -6.44 13.94
N HIS A 522 -12.11 -5.92 13.96
CA HIS A 522 -11.75 -4.74 13.17
C HIS A 522 -11.93 -4.95 11.66
N LEU A 523 -11.50 -6.08 11.10
CA LEU A 523 -11.70 -6.38 9.67
C LEU A 523 -13.19 -6.50 9.32
N SER A 524 -14.02 -7.01 10.22
CA SER A 524 -15.47 -7.05 10.03
C SER A 524 -16.11 -5.66 10.06
N GLU A 525 -15.63 -4.76 10.91
CA GLU A 525 -16.08 -3.37 10.98
C GLU A 525 -15.66 -2.59 9.73
N LEU A 526 -14.42 -2.78 9.25
CA LEU A 526 -13.94 -2.21 7.98
C LEU A 526 -14.78 -2.70 6.79
N TRP A 527 -15.14 -3.98 6.75
CA TRP A 527 -16.00 -4.49 5.69
C TRP A 527 -17.43 -3.91 5.75
N LYS A 528 -17.98 -3.71 6.95
CA LYS A 528 -19.28 -3.02 7.13
C LYS A 528 -19.21 -1.58 6.66
N PHE A 529 -18.17 -0.85 7.07
CA PHE A 529 -17.91 0.52 6.61
C PHE A 529 -17.82 0.61 5.09
N ALA A 530 -17.16 -0.35 4.43
CA ALA A 530 -17.05 -0.40 2.97
C ALA A 530 -18.40 -0.59 2.23
N ASN A 531 -19.45 -1.03 2.92
CA ASN A 531 -20.79 -1.29 2.36
C ASN A 531 -21.84 -0.26 2.80
N GLN A 532 -21.52 0.63 3.73
CA GLN A 532 -22.46 1.59 4.28
C GLN A 532 -22.56 2.83 3.39
N ASP A 533 -23.79 3.32 3.23
CA ASP A 533 -24.04 4.65 2.66
C ASP A 533 -24.01 5.69 3.79
N GLU A 534 -23.25 6.76 3.60
CA GLU A 534 -23.00 7.76 4.65
C GLU A 534 -24.19 8.70 4.91
N MET A 535 -25.18 8.76 3.99
CA MET A 535 -26.25 9.78 3.98
C MET A 535 -27.62 9.29 4.47
N LEU A 536 -28.39 10.20 5.06
CA LEU A 536 -29.78 9.99 5.47
C LEU A 536 -30.67 9.69 4.25
N ASP A 537 -31.69 8.84 4.41
CA ASP A 537 -32.66 8.59 3.36
C ASP A 537 -33.60 9.79 3.14
N PRO A 538 -34.18 9.99 1.94
CA PRO A 538 -35.09 11.11 1.68
C PRO A 538 -36.36 11.04 2.53
N GLY A 539 -36.95 12.21 2.83
CA GLY A 539 -38.22 12.33 3.55
C GLY A 539 -38.11 13.04 4.90
N CYS A 540 -39.17 12.92 5.71
CA CYS A 540 -39.24 13.47 7.05
C CYS A 540 -38.83 12.41 8.09
N HIS A 541 -38.01 12.78 9.07
CA HIS A 541 -37.50 11.86 10.09
C HIS A 541 -37.65 12.43 11.50
N LEU A 542 -37.94 11.54 12.43
CA LEU A 542 -37.89 11.80 13.86
C LEU A 542 -36.52 11.41 14.39
N ALA A 543 -35.78 12.36 14.97
CA ALA A 543 -34.39 12.18 15.39
C ALA A 543 -34.20 12.36 16.89
N CYS A 544 -33.16 11.74 17.44
CA CYS A 544 -32.64 12.04 18.77
C CYS A 544 -31.28 12.72 18.66
N PHE A 545 -31.20 13.96 19.13
CA PHE A 545 -29.96 14.72 19.27
C PHE A 545 -29.54 14.72 20.74
N ALA A 546 -28.66 13.78 21.10
CA ALA A 546 -28.16 13.64 22.46
C ALA A 546 -26.67 13.95 22.52
N ILE A 547 -26.28 14.90 23.37
CA ILE A 547 -24.89 15.35 23.54
C ILE A 547 -24.41 15.17 24.98
N ARG A 548 -23.11 14.96 25.16
CA ARG A 548 -22.44 14.80 26.45
C ARG A 548 -21.14 15.60 26.44
N ALA A 549 -20.77 16.23 27.55
CA ALA A 549 -19.41 16.74 27.71
C ALA A 549 -18.39 15.59 27.70
N SER A 550 -17.30 15.74 26.96
CA SER A 550 -16.24 14.72 26.88
C SER A 550 -15.17 14.96 27.95
N VAL A 551 -14.68 13.89 28.56
CA VAL A 551 -13.62 13.93 29.58
C VAL A 551 -12.28 14.42 29.00
N ARG A 552 -12.11 14.32 27.67
CA ARG A 552 -10.90 14.73 26.94
C ARG A 552 -11.00 16.15 26.34
N GLY A 553 -12.03 16.91 26.73
CA GLY A 553 -12.35 18.20 26.13
C GLY A 553 -13.33 18.09 24.95
N GLY A 554 -14.21 19.07 24.81
CA GLY A 554 -15.26 19.11 23.79
C GLY A 554 -16.52 18.31 24.14
N PHE A 555 -17.28 17.93 23.12
CA PHE A 555 -18.55 17.22 23.25
C PHE A 555 -18.54 15.92 22.46
N ASP A 556 -19.16 14.89 23.02
CA ASP A 556 -19.51 13.65 22.34
C ASP A 556 -20.99 13.68 21.99
N ILE A 557 -21.36 13.11 20.85
CA ILE A 557 -22.73 12.96 20.37
C ILE A 557 -23.10 11.48 20.30
N VAL A 558 -24.37 11.18 20.59
CA VAL A 558 -24.93 9.84 20.41
C VAL A 558 -25.29 9.64 18.94
N VAL A 559 -24.69 8.60 18.35
CA VAL A 559 -24.88 8.22 16.94
C VAL A 559 -25.31 6.77 16.85
N ARG A 560 -25.77 6.38 15.66
CA ARG A 560 -26.03 4.98 15.33
C ARG A 560 -24.72 4.17 15.29
N LYS A 561 -24.70 3.01 15.92
CA LYS A 561 -23.52 2.12 15.95
C LYS A 561 -23.24 1.49 14.58
N ASP A 562 -24.29 1.25 13.80
CA ASP A 562 -24.24 0.75 12.43
C ASP A 562 -23.99 1.86 11.40
N ALA A 563 -24.16 3.14 11.74
CA ALA A 563 -23.90 4.27 10.86
C ALA A 563 -23.46 5.48 11.68
N LYS A 564 -22.16 5.60 11.98
CA LYS A 564 -21.66 6.67 12.88
C LYS A 564 -21.87 8.08 12.33
N SER A 565 -22.08 8.22 11.01
CA SER A 565 -22.42 9.49 10.37
C SER A 565 -23.90 9.89 10.52
N GLN A 566 -24.74 9.09 11.18
CA GLN A 566 -26.16 9.37 11.35
C GLN A 566 -26.58 9.42 12.82
N LEU A 567 -27.51 10.33 13.11
CA LEU A 567 -28.23 10.35 14.39
C LEU A 567 -29.13 9.11 14.49
N PRO A 568 -29.53 8.69 15.70
CA PRO A 568 -30.66 7.78 15.86
C PRO A 568 -31.92 8.43 15.29
N THR A 569 -32.40 7.93 14.15
CA THR A 569 -33.55 8.47 13.43
C THR A 569 -34.55 7.37 13.06
N MET A 570 -35.82 7.77 12.92
CA MET A 570 -36.90 6.94 12.37
C MET A 570 -37.65 7.72 11.30
N THR A 571 -37.90 7.09 10.15
CA THR A 571 -38.64 7.68 9.03
C THR A 571 -40.11 7.88 9.40
N LEU A 572 -40.64 9.07 9.16
CA LEU A 572 -42.07 9.35 9.23
C LEU A 572 -42.75 8.92 7.91
N PRO A 573 -44.04 8.54 7.94
CA PRO A 573 -44.75 8.04 6.77
C PRO A 573 -45.17 9.13 5.76
N PHE A 574 -44.57 10.31 5.84
CA PHE A 574 -44.83 11.45 4.96
C PHE A 574 -43.52 12.17 4.60
N GLU A 575 -43.46 12.76 3.41
CA GLU A 575 -42.24 13.35 2.87
C GLU A 575 -42.05 14.83 3.24
N SER A 576 -43.13 15.59 3.37
CA SER A 576 -43.13 17.03 3.65
C SER A 576 -44.04 17.40 4.82
N LEU A 577 -43.71 18.48 5.53
CA LEU A 577 -44.55 19.06 6.57
C LEU A 577 -45.44 20.18 6.02
N GLU A 578 -46.74 20.11 6.29
CA GLU A 578 -47.69 21.19 6.02
C GLU A 578 -47.67 22.25 7.13
N GLN A 579 -48.10 23.48 6.84
CA GLN A 579 -48.06 24.59 7.80
C GLN A 579 -48.80 24.27 9.11
N TRP A 580 -50.01 23.70 9.03
CA TRP A 580 -50.78 23.33 10.22
C TRP A 580 -50.10 22.24 11.06
N GLN A 581 -49.30 21.36 10.45
CA GLN A 581 -48.51 20.35 11.18
C GLN A 581 -47.39 21.01 11.96
N MET A 582 -46.76 22.06 11.41
CA MET A 582 -45.77 22.86 12.13
C MET A 582 -46.40 23.60 13.31
N ASP A 583 -47.59 24.18 13.12
CA ASP A 583 -48.34 24.84 14.20
C ASP A 583 -48.70 23.83 15.30
N PHE A 584 -49.10 22.61 14.93
CA PHE A 584 -49.37 21.52 15.88
C PHE A 584 -48.11 21.08 16.65
N LEU A 585 -46.96 20.96 15.98
CA LEU A 585 -45.67 20.64 16.62
C LEU A 585 -45.23 21.76 17.58
N THR A 586 -45.55 23.01 17.26
CA THR A 586 -45.25 24.18 18.11
C THR A 586 -46.00 24.11 19.44
N ALA A 587 -47.24 23.59 19.45
CA ALA A 587 -47.99 23.35 20.68
C ALA A 587 -47.33 22.31 21.62
N MET A 588 -46.47 21.44 21.08
CA MET A 588 -45.71 20.45 21.83
C MET A 588 -44.26 20.86 22.08
N ASN A 589 -43.88 22.10 21.77
CA ASN A 589 -42.50 22.56 21.91
C ASN A 589 -42.02 22.37 23.36
N THR A 590 -40.79 21.90 23.53
CA THR A 590 -40.16 21.66 24.84
C THR A 590 -40.78 20.57 25.73
N LEU A 591 -41.89 19.95 25.33
CA LEU A 591 -42.44 18.81 26.05
C LEU A 591 -41.44 17.64 26.02
N ASN A 592 -41.31 16.93 27.14
CA ASN A 592 -40.48 15.73 27.17
C ASN A 592 -41.14 14.57 26.41
N VAL A 593 -40.39 13.53 26.07
CA VAL A 593 -40.91 12.36 25.31
C VAL A 593 -42.14 11.76 26.00
N THR A 594 -42.16 11.69 27.34
CA THR A 594 -43.28 11.11 28.10
C THR A 594 -44.54 11.97 28.00
N GLU A 595 -44.40 13.29 28.09
CA GLU A 595 -45.48 14.26 27.92
C GLU A 595 -45.98 14.30 26.49
N CYS A 596 -45.08 14.26 25.51
CA CYS A 596 -45.43 14.11 24.09
C CYS A 596 -46.26 12.85 23.88
N GLN A 597 -45.84 11.70 24.43
CA GLN A 597 -46.61 10.45 24.33
C GLN A 597 -48.01 10.58 24.94
N ARG A 598 -48.14 11.23 26.11
CA ARG A 598 -49.44 11.48 26.74
C ARG A 598 -50.30 12.43 25.92
N PHE A 599 -49.73 13.51 25.40
CA PHE A 599 -50.41 14.50 24.58
C PHE A 599 -50.95 13.86 23.30
N LEU A 600 -50.10 13.13 22.57
CA LEU A 600 -50.48 12.42 21.35
C LEU A 600 -51.52 11.33 21.62
N ALA A 601 -51.37 10.54 22.69
CA ALA A 601 -52.36 9.54 23.05
C ALA A 601 -53.73 10.14 23.41
N LYS A 602 -53.75 11.33 24.03
CA LYS A 602 -54.98 12.09 24.30
C LYS A 602 -55.59 12.63 23.01
N ALA A 603 -54.78 13.20 22.12
CA ALA A 603 -55.21 13.72 20.81
C ALA A 603 -55.85 12.63 19.94
N VAL A 604 -55.28 11.41 19.92
CA VAL A 604 -55.84 10.26 19.20
C VAL A 604 -57.23 9.84 19.74
N LYS A 605 -57.46 9.96 21.06
CA LYS A 605 -58.73 9.58 21.71
C LYS A 605 -59.77 10.70 21.78
N ALA A 606 -59.40 11.94 21.48
CA ALA A 606 -60.29 13.09 21.59
C ALA A 606 -61.43 13.02 20.56
N LYS A 607 -62.69 13.17 20.97
CA LYS A 607 -63.81 13.14 20.03
C LYS A 607 -63.84 14.35 19.10
N GLU A 608 -63.44 15.52 19.60
CA GLU A 608 -63.56 16.82 18.92
C GLU A 608 -62.43 17.15 17.93
N LEU A 609 -61.31 16.40 17.93
CA LEU A 609 -60.22 16.66 16.98
C LEU A 609 -60.56 16.21 15.55
N PRO A 610 -60.18 16.98 14.50
CA PRO A 610 -60.27 16.58 13.10
C PRO A 610 -59.58 15.24 12.80
N THR A 611 -60.13 14.44 11.87
CA THR A 611 -59.57 13.13 11.49
C THR A 611 -58.12 13.21 11.02
N ARG A 612 -57.73 14.28 10.32
CA ARG A 612 -56.34 14.49 9.84
C ARG A 612 -55.35 14.64 10.99
N GLU A 613 -55.69 15.41 12.02
CA GLU A 613 -54.85 15.58 13.21
C GLU A 613 -54.73 14.30 14.03
N LYS A 614 -55.81 13.50 14.10
CA LYS A 614 -55.79 12.17 14.72
C LYS A 614 -54.84 11.22 14.01
N THR A 615 -54.89 11.18 12.67
CA THR A 615 -53.98 10.35 11.87
C THR A 615 -52.53 10.78 12.06
N PHE A 616 -52.25 12.09 12.00
CA PHE A 616 -50.91 12.63 12.25
C PHE A 616 -50.41 12.31 13.66
N SER A 617 -51.25 12.50 14.68
CA SER A 617 -50.92 12.18 16.07
C SER A 617 -50.60 10.70 16.26
N ASN A 618 -51.35 9.81 15.59
CA ASN A 618 -51.11 8.38 15.63
C ASN A 618 -49.78 8.01 14.95
N GLN A 619 -49.51 8.56 13.76
CA GLN A 619 -48.25 8.35 13.03
C GLN A 619 -47.03 8.82 13.84
N LEU A 620 -47.10 10.01 14.45
CA LEU A 620 -46.04 10.56 15.28
C LEU A 620 -45.84 9.70 16.54
N LEU A 621 -46.93 9.24 17.18
CA LEU A 621 -46.87 8.38 18.36
C LEU A 621 -46.21 7.03 18.05
N THR A 622 -46.60 6.35 16.96
CA THR A 622 -46.01 5.08 16.54
C THR A 622 -44.53 5.23 16.19
N THR A 623 -44.16 6.32 15.51
CA THR A 623 -42.77 6.61 15.15
C THR A 623 -41.92 6.92 16.39
N LEU A 624 -42.46 7.69 17.34
CA LEU A 624 -41.81 7.99 18.62
C LEU A 624 -41.61 6.74 19.49
N GLN A 625 -42.57 5.82 19.50
CA GLN A 625 -42.42 4.52 20.17
C GLN A 625 -41.31 3.68 19.53
N SER A 626 -41.23 3.68 18.20
CA SER A 626 -40.18 2.98 17.45
C SER A 626 -38.79 3.57 17.74
N LEU A 627 -38.68 4.90 17.79
CA LEU A 627 -37.44 5.61 18.14
C LEU A 627 -37.01 5.30 19.58
N LYS A 628 -37.96 5.29 20.53
CA LYS A 628 -37.71 4.91 21.93
C LYS A 628 -37.20 3.48 22.05
N TYR A 629 -37.76 2.55 21.28
CA TYR A 629 -37.31 1.16 21.24
C TYR A 629 -35.89 1.02 20.66
N GLU A 630 -35.56 1.80 19.63
CA GLU A 630 -34.24 1.78 19.00
C GLU A 630 -33.13 2.28 19.94
N ILE A 631 -33.40 3.36 20.68
CA ILE A 631 -32.46 3.93 21.66
C ILE A 631 -32.36 3.01 22.89
N GLY A 632 -33.47 2.42 23.34
CA GLY A 632 -33.48 1.39 24.37
C GLY A 632 -32.94 1.84 25.74
N ASP A 633 -33.03 3.13 26.06
CA ASP A 633 -32.53 3.71 27.30
C ASP A 633 -33.62 4.56 27.99
N PRO A 634 -33.85 4.41 29.30
CA PRO A 634 -34.85 5.20 30.03
C PRO A 634 -34.58 6.71 30.00
N ILE A 635 -33.31 7.15 29.91
CA ILE A 635 -32.92 8.57 29.90
C ILE A 635 -33.53 9.30 28.70
N PHE A 636 -33.80 8.59 27.58
CA PHE A 636 -34.47 9.19 26.43
C PHE A 636 -35.89 9.72 26.75
N SER A 637 -36.52 9.24 27.82
CA SER A 637 -37.84 9.71 28.24
C SER A 637 -37.85 11.18 28.70
N GLU A 638 -36.68 11.72 29.04
CA GLU A 638 -36.43 13.12 29.45
C GLU A 638 -36.09 14.04 28.27
N ALA A 639 -35.87 13.48 27.07
CA ALA A 639 -35.53 14.28 25.90
C ALA A 639 -36.69 15.21 25.52
N CYS A 640 -36.39 16.46 25.17
CA CYS A 640 -37.38 17.50 24.89
C CYS A 640 -37.53 17.73 23.39
N LEU A 641 -38.75 17.94 22.90
CA LEU A 641 -39.01 18.20 21.47
C LEU A 641 -38.47 19.56 21.03
N ILE A 642 -37.79 19.58 19.88
CA ILE A 642 -37.52 20.78 19.09
C ILE A 642 -38.62 20.87 18.03
N SER A 643 -39.53 21.83 18.22
CA SER A 643 -40.68 22.03 17.32
C SER A 643 -40.30 22.58 15.94
N LYS A 644 -39.19 23.31 15.85
CA LYS A 644 -38.68 23.86 14.59
C LYS A 644 -38.15 22.71 13.71
N PRO A 645 -38.69 22.51 12.49
CA PRO A 645 -38.14 21.53 11.57
C PRO A 645 -36.76 21.99 11.08
N ILE A 646 -35.83 21.06 10.99
CA ILE A 646 -34.44 21.32 10.61
C ILE A 646 -34.13 20.59 9.32
N GLU A 647 -33.55 21.30 8.35
CA GLU A 647 -33.15 20.73 7.08
C GLU A 647 -31.81 20.01 7.19
N ALA A 648 -31.74 18.77 6.70
CA ALA A 648 -30.52 17.97 6.70
C ALA A 648 -30.26 17.36 5.31
N PRO A 649 -28.99 17.22 4.89
CA PRO A 649 -28.66 16.62 3.61
C PRO A 649 -29.08 15.14 3.58
N CYS A 650 -29.80 14.75 2.53
CA CYS A 650 -30.26 13.38 2.32
C CYS A 650 -29.83 12.86 0.94
N ARG A 651 -29.96 11.54 0.75
CA ARG A 651 -29.57 10.87 -0.49
C ARG A 651 -30.29 11.48 -1.70
N GLY A 652 -29.56 11.79 -2.77
CA GLY A 652 -30.16 12.22 -4.03
C GLY A 652 -30.91 11.09 -4.75
N ALA A 653 -31.76 11.43 -5.72
CA ALA A 653 -32.53 10.45 -6.51
C ALA A 653 -31.67 9.39 -7.24
N SER A 654 -30.37 9.69 -7.44
CA SER A 654 -29.37 8.78 -8.00
C SER A 654 -28.00 9.08 -7.39
N ALA A 655 -27.10 8.09 -7.36
CA ALA A 655 -25.75 8.17 -6.78
C ALA A 655 -24.82 9.24 -7.38
N ASN A 656 -25.24 9.89 -8.48
CA ASN A 656 -24.52 10.95 -9.17
C ASN A 656 -25.27 12.29 -9.18
N HIS A 657 -26.48 12.37 -8.63
CA HIS A 657 -27.22 13.63 -8.51
C HIS A 657 -26.78 14.42 -7.27
N ARG A 658 -27.16 15.70 -7.21
CA ARG A 658 -26.98 16.53 -6.01
C ARG A 658 -27.70 15.88 -4.82
N PRO A 659 -27.17 16.05 -3.59
CA PRO A 659 -27.86 15.62 -2.39
C PRO A 659 -29.26 16.26 -2.32
N GLY A 660 -30.24 15.50 -1.83
CA GLY A 660 -31.55 16.05 -1.51
C GLY A 660 -31.55 16.76 -0.15
N VAL A 661 -32.68 17.34 0.20
CA VAL A 661 -32.93 17.90 1.54
C VAL A 661 -34.01 17.06 2.21
N GLY A 662 -33.68 16.52 3.39
CA GLY A 662 -34.61 15.84 4.28
C GLY A 662 -34.98 16.74 5.45
N ILE A 663 -36.13 16.47 6.07
CA ILE A 663 -36.63 17.25 7.21
C ILE A 663 -36.42 16.44 8.49
N LEU A 664 -35.78 17.04 9.49
CA LEU A 664 -35.57 16.47 10.81
C LEU A 664 -36.46 17.16 11.85
N ILE A 665 -37.23 16.36 12.58
CA ILE A 665 -37.87 16.75 13.84
C ILE A 665 -37.08 16.09 14.96
N ALA A 666 -36.40 16.87 15.79
CA ALA A 666 -35.42 16.35 16.75
C ALA A 666 -35.89 16.45 18.20
N PHE A 667 -35.56 15.43 18.99
CA PHE A 667 -35.59 15.50 20.44
C PHE A 667 -34.19 15.81 20.96
N ARG A 668 -34.04 16.84 21.79
CA ARG A 668 -32.76 17.19 22.43
C ARG A 668 -32.60 16.51 23.77
N LEU A 669 -31.38 16.05 24.05
CA LEU A 669 -31.02 15.44 25.33
C LEU A 669 -29.57 15.81 25.73
N MET A 670 -29.39 16.28 26.97
CA MET A 670 -28.06 16.41 27.58
C MET A 670 -27.80 15.17 28.43
N VAL A 671 -26.86 14.34 27.99
CA VAL A 671 -26.49 13.13 28.72
C VAL A 671 -25.53 13.52 29.86
N PRO A 672 -25.72 13.02 31.09
CA PRO A 672 -24.81 13.28 32.20
C PRO A 672 -23.37 12.87 31.89
N ILE A 673 -22.38 13.65 32.37
CA ILE A 673 -20.95 13.41 32.11
C ILE A 673 -20.46 12.06 32.66
N ASN A 674 -21.09 11.58 33.74
CA ASN A 674 -20.74 10.31 34.39
C ASN A 674 -21.20 9.07 33.62
N THR A 675 -22.08 9.23 32.62
CA THR A 675 -22.63 8.13 31.85
C THR A 675 -21.57 7.58 30.89
N ARG A 676 -20.85 6.53 31.28
CA ARG A 676 -19.74 5.98 30.45
C ARG A 676 -20.18 5.15 29.25
N ARG A 677 -21.41 4.62 29.24
CA ARG A 677 -21.93 3.77 28.16
C ARG A 677 -22.94 4.54 27.30
N PRO A 678 -22.95 4.32 25.97
CA PRO A 678 -23.96 4.94 25.10
C PRO A 678 -25.36 4.41 25.45
N PRO A 679 -26.42 5.18 25.14
CA PRO A 679 -27.79 4.73 25.33
C PRO A 679 -28.09 3.45 24.54
N GLY A 680 -28.47 2.37 25.22
CA GLY A 680 -28.80 1.09 24.62
C GLY A 680 -27.65 0.37 23.88
N LYS A 681 -28.00 -0.67 23.11
CA LYS A 681 -27.02 -1.53 22.39
C LYS A 681 -26.71 -1.09 20.96
N LYS A 682 -27.61 -0.29 20.37
CA LYS A 682 -27.56 0.15 18.96
C LYS A 682 -26.97 1.55 18.78
N CYS A 683 -26.72 2.28 19.86
CA CYS A 683 -26.05 3.58 19.78
C CYS A 683 -24.56 3.47 20.14
N ALA A 684 -23.79 4.46 19.72
CA ALA A 684 -22.40 4.67 20.06
C ALA A 684 -22.16 6.15 20.36
N PHE A 685 -21.07 6.47 21.07
CA PHE A 685 -20.59 7.84 21.18
C PHE A 685 -19.59 8.12 20.07
N ALA A 686 -19.73 9.26 19.41
CA ALA A 686 -18.74 9.80 18.48
C ALA A 686 -18.38 11.23 18.87
N PRO A 687 -17.14 11.70 18.64
CA PRO A 687 -16.80 13.10 18.86
C PRO A 687 -17.65 14.01 17.99
N LEU A 688 -18.20 15.08 18.58
CA LEU A 688 -19.06 16.03 17.86
C LEU A 688 -18.32 16.66 16.67
N THR A 689 -17.01 16.91 16.81
CA THR A 689 -16.17 17.47 15.73
C THR A 689 -16.08 16.56 14.52
N LEU A 690 -15.88 15.25 14.72
CA LEU A 690 -15.88 14.26 13.65
C LEU A 690 -17.27 14.16 13.02
N PHE A 691 -18.33 14.13 13.84
CA PHE A 691 -19.71 14.01 13.34
C PHE A 691 -20.10 15.21 12.47
N LYS A 692 -19.79 16.44 12.92
CA LYS A 692 -19.98 17.67 12.13
C LYS A 692 -19.24 17.59 10.79
N LEU A 693 -18.00 17.12 10.81
CA LEU A 693 -17.22 16.94 9.58
C LEU A 693 -17.88 15.90 8.65
N GLN A 694 -18.37 14.78 9.17
CA GLN A 694 -19.05 13.77 8.35
C GLN A 694 -20.27 14.34 7.60
N GLN A 695 -20.98 15.32 8.18
CA GLN A 695 -22.09 16.01 7.51
C GLN A 695 -21.66 16.92 6.35
N ARG A 696 -20.35 17.12 6.15
CA ARG A 696 -19.79 18.00 5.12
C ARG A 696 -19.08 17.24 4.01
N VAL A 697 -18.60 16.02 4.26
CA VAL A 697 -17.65 15.33 3.37
C VAL A 697 -18.30 14.18 2.59
N TYR A 698 -19.63 14.20 2.42
CA TYR A 698 -20.30 13.22 1.57
C TYR A 698 -19.98 13.41 0.07
N LYS A 699 -20.31 12.40 -0.73
CA LYS A 699 -20.05 12.40 -2.18
C LYS A 699 -20.82 13.54 -2.86
N ASN A 700 -20.13 14.34 -3.68
CA ASN A 700 -20.67 15.53 -4.37
C ASN A 700 -21.07 16.71 -3.44
N SER A 701 -20.54 16.78 -2.23
CA SER A 701 -20.72 17.95 -1.35
C SER A 701 -20.11 19.23 -1.94
N LEU A 702 -20.76 20.37 -1.72
CA LEU A 702 -20.24 21.70 -2.10
C LEU A 702 -19.00 22.07 -1.27
N ASP A 703 -18.89 21.55 -0.04
CA ASP A 703 -17.79 21.83 0.90
C ASP A 703 -16.43 21.34 0.43
N HIS A 704 -16.41 20.47 -0.57
CA HIS A 704 -15.19 20.05 -1.26
C HIS A 704 -14.51 21.23 -1.95
N SER A 705 -15.26 22.16 -2.54
CA SER A 705 -14.71 23.33 -3.24
C SER A 705 -14.05 24.33 -2.28
N PHE A 706 -14.70 24.61 -1.16
CA PHE A 706 -14.16 25.44 -0.08
C PHE A 706 -12.87 24.82 0.49
N PHE A 707 -12.86 23.50 0.69
CA PHE A 707 -11.66 22.82 1.19
C PHE A 707 -10.48 22.92 0.24
N VAL A 708 -10.72 22.76 -1.07
CA VAL A 708 -9.67 22.90 -2.10
C VAL A 708 -9.01 24.27 -1.99
N ARG A 709 -9.80 25.35 -1.91
CA ARG A 709 -9.27 26.71 -1.77
C ARG A 709 -8.44 26.88 -0.48
N ALA A 710 -8.92 26.31 0.63
CA ALA A 710 -8.20 26.33 1.90
C ALA A 710 -6.84 25.62 1.82
N ILE A 711 -6.77 24.44 1.20
CA ILE A 711 -5.52 23.71 0.96
C ILE A 711 -4.55 24.56 0.12
N TYR A 712 -5.01 25.12 -1.01
CA TYR A 712 -4.13 25.92 -1.86
C TYR A 712 -3.55 27.12 -1.12
N ARG A 713 -4.33 27.78 -0.26
CA ARG A 713 -3.86 28.88 0.58
C ARG A 713 -2.82 28.41 1.60
N GLU A 714 -3.07 27.30 2.27
CA GLU A 714 -2.19 26.74 3.30
C GLU A 714 -0.85 26.29 2.73
N PHE A 715 -0.86 25.60 1.59
CA PHE A 715 0.35 25.12 0.91
C PHE A 715 0.95 26.16 -0.06
N SER A 716 0.32 27.35 -0.22
CA SER A 716 0.79 28.45 -1.07
C SER A 716 2.28 28.79 -0.90
N PRO A 717 2.79 28.93 0.34
CA PRO A 717 4.19 29.30 0.58
C PRO A 717 5.18 28.24 0.10
N ILE A 718 4.80 26.96 0.18
CA ILE A 718 5.63 25.83 -0.25
C ILE A 718 5.81 25.89 -1.77
N PHE A 719 4.73 26.13 -2.53
CA PHE A 719 4.85 26.31 -3.99
C PHE A 719 5.78 27.46 -4.34
N ALA A 720 5.64 28.61 -3.67
CA ALA A 720 6.47 29.79 -3.94
C ALA A 720 7.97 29.52 -3.72
N ALA A 721 8.32 28.69 -2.72
CA ALA A 721 9.69 28.24 -2.48
C ALA A 721 10.19 27.31 -3.60
N THR A 722 9.39 26.30 -3.99
CA THR A 722 9.77 25.35 -5.05
C THR A 722 9.91 26.01 -6.44
N PHE A 723 9.07 27.00 -6.75
CA PHE A 723 9.15 27.76 -8.00
C PHE A 723 10.35 28.71 -8.03
N ARG A 724 10.75 29.29 -6.88
CA ARG A 724 11.96 30.11 -6.76
C ARG A 724 13.22 29.28 -7.04
N ASP A 725 13.30 28.06 -6.53
CA ASP A 725 14.46 27.18 -6.72
C ASP A 725 14.65 26.78 -8.20
N ARG A 726 13.56 26.39 -8.88
CA ARG A 726 13.58 26.17 -10.34
C ARG A 726 13.95 27.41 -11.15
N SER A 727 13.60 28.61 -10.68
CA SER A 727 13.98 29.87 -11.32
C SER A 727 15.45 30.22 -11.07
N GLN A 728 16.00 29.84 -9.92
CA GLN A 728 17.42 29.98 -9.57
C GLN A 728 18.28 28.98 -10.35
N ASP A 729 17.87 27.72 -10.49
CA ASP A 729 18.53 26.75 -11.37
C ASP A 729 18.54 27.21 -12.82
N LYS A 730 17.41 27.76 -13.30
CA LYS A 730 17.35 28.40 -14.62
C LYS A 730 18.21 29.67 -14.71
N ARG A 731 18.36 30.44 -13.63
CA ARG A 731 19.23 31.63 -13.58
C ARG A 731 20.72 31.26 -13.59
N LEU A 732 21.12 30.23 -12.85
CA LEU A 732 22.47 29.69 -12.82
C LEU A 732 22.83 29.06 -14.18
N LEU A 733 21.88 28.40 -14.85
CA LEU A 733 22.02 27.92 -16.22
C LEU A 733 21.99 29.06 -17.26
N SER A 734 21.31 30.18 -16.99
CA SER A 734 21.28 31.37 -17.87
C SER A 734 22.50 32.28 -17.70
N GLN A 735 23.31 32.10 -16.66
CA GLN A 735 24.54 32.86 -16.46
C GLN A 735 25.62 32.52 -17.50
N TRP A 736 25.36 31.52 -18.36
CA TRP A 736 26.20 31.12 -19.49
C TRP A 736 25.65 31.51 -20.88
N ARG A 737 24.60 32.35 -20.98
CA ARG A 737 24.22 33.07 -22.22
C ARG A 737 23.37 34.31 -21.90
N PRO A 738 23.67 35.51 -22.43
CA PRO A 738 22.74 36.63 -22.33
C PRO A 738 21.62 36.43 -23.36
N ALA A 739 20.42 36.09 -22.92
CA ALA A 739 19.23 36.15 -23.77
C ALA A 739 18.10 36.88 -23.03
N LYS A 740 17.76 38.05 -23.58
CA LYS A 740 16.59 38.88 -23.23
C LYS A 740 15.30 38.10 -23.51
N SER A 741 14.46 37.93 -22.50
CA SER A 741 12.99 38.04 -22.61
C SER A 741 12.38 37.79 -21.24
N GLY A 742 11.88 38.86 -20.61
CA GLY A 742 10.90 38.73 -19.54
C GLY A 742 9.53 38.53 -20.17
N GLU A 743 8.91 37.38 -19.96
CA GLU A 743 7.47 37.19 -20.14
C GLU A 743 6.89 36.84 -18.77
N GLU A 744 6.01 37.72 -18.27
CA GLU A 744 5.13 37.42 -17.16
C GLU A 744 4.16 36.31 -17.57
N PHE A 745 4.15 35.21 -16.82
CA PHE A 745 3.18 34.13 -16.98
C PHE A 745 1.79 34.62 -16.59
N LYS A 746 0.94 34.92 -17.58
CA LYS A 746 -0.49 35.15 -17.36
C LYS A 746 -1.18 33.82 -17.05
N VAL A 747 -1.75 33.74 -15.85
CA VAL A 747 -2.60 32.63 -15.41
C VAL A 747 -4.03 32.97 -15.79
N GLU A 748 -4.70 32.09 -16.54
CA GLU A 748 -6.10 32.28 -16.90
C GLU A 748 -6.97 31.38 -16.03
N VAL A 749 -7.91 32.00 -15.31
CA VAL A 749 -8.95 31.31 -14.52
C VAL A 749 -10.10 31.04 -15.48
N VAL A 750 -10.26 29.78 -15.88
CA VAL A 750 -11.37 29.37 -16.74
C VAL A 750 -12.45 28.74 -15.86
N GLU A 751 -13.65 29.30 -15.89
CA GLU A 751 -14.84 28.68 -15.29
C GLU A 751 -15.40 27.65 -16.27
N GLU A 752 -15.06 26.39 -16.05
CA GLU A 752 -15.57 25.27 -16.83
C GLU A 752 -16.81 24.73 -16.11
N HIS A 753 -17.93 24.61 -16.81
CA HIS A 753 -19.14 24.05 -16.19
C HIS A 753 -19.06 22.53 -16.23
N ASP A 754 -19.29 21.87 -15.10
CA ASP A 754 -19.46 20.42 -15.10
C ASP A 754 -20.71 20.03 -15.92
N PRO A 755 -20.94 18.73 -16.22
CA PRO A 755 -22.14 18.28 -16.93
C PRO A 755 -23.47 18.62 -16.23
N PHE A 756 -23.41 19.21 -15.03
CA PHE A 756 -24.52 19.55 -14.15
C PHE A 756 -24.61 21.06 -13.89
N GLY A 757 -23.87 21.90 -14.64
CA GLY A 757 -23.94 23.36 -14.62
C GLY A 757 -23.21 24.04 -13.45
N ASN A 758 -22.32 23.35 -12.72
CA ASN A 758 -21.51 23.97 -11.67
C ASN A 758 -20.25 24.61 -12.25
N ALA A 759 -19.96 25.87 -11.91
CA ALA A 759 -18.72 26.53 -12.25
C ALA A 759 -17.53 25.87 -11.51
N ILE A 760 -16.69 25.15 -12.26
CA ILE A 760 -15.40 24.64 -11.80
C ILE A 760 -14.35 25.67 -12.19
N SER A 761 -13.80 26.39 -11.22
CA SER A 761 -12.66 27.27 -11.44
C SER A 761 -11.41 26.43 -11.67
N ARG A 762 -10.95 26.34 -12.93
CA ARG A 762 -9.71 25.66 -13.30
C ARG A 762 -8.68 26.70 -13.73
N ILE A 763 -7.54 26.67 -13.06
CA ILE A 763 -6.40 27.51 -13.41
C ILE A 763 -5.57 26.77 -14.47
N ARG A 764 -5.52 27.28 -15.71
CA ARG A 764 -4.63 26.74 -16.76
C ARG A 764 -3.45 27.70 -16.99
N PRO A 765 -2.21 27.18 -17.13
CA PRO A 765 -1.13 27.97 -17.71
C PRO A 765 -1.42 28.12 -19.21
N SER A 766 -1.61 29.37 -19.68
CA SER A 766 -1.79 29.62 -21.11
C SER A 766 -0.47 29.34 -21.83
N ARG A 767 -0.48 28.44 -22.81
CA ARG A 767 0.69 28.07 -23.61
C ARG A 767 0.33 28.24 -25.07
N GLU A 768 0.73 29.34 -25.69
CA GLU A 768 0.63 29.50 -27.14
C GLU A 768 1.44 28.42 -27.85
N LEU A 769 0.81 27.70 -28.78
CA LEU A 769 1.45 26.71 -29.63
C LEU A 769 2.30 27.44 -30.68
N GLN A 770 3.63 27.45 -30.53
CA GLN A 770 4.53 27.80 -31.63
C GLN A 770 4.89 26.55 -32.45
N SER A 771 4.78 26.67 -33.77
CA SER A 771 5.01 25.65 -34.80
C SER A 771 6.45 25.14 -34.88
N ARG A 772 6.63 23.90 -35.36
CA ARG A 772 7.91 23.18 -35.53
C ARG A 772 8.94 23.96 -36.37
N PRO A 773 10.25 23.97 -36.01
CA PRO A 773 11.29 24.58 -36.84
C PRO A 773 11.68 23.66 -38.01
N THR A 774 11.95 24.28 -39.16
CA THR A 774 12.37 23.66 -40.44
C THR A 774 13.84 23.21 -40.45
N MET A 775 14.13 22.25 -41.34
CA MET A 775 15.35 21.42 -41.37
C MET A 775 16.66 22.19 -41.67
N GLU A 776 16.61 23.45 -42.12
CA GLU A 776 17.81 24.27 -42.38
C GLU A 776 18.55 24.69 -41.10
N ARG A 777 17.86 24.80 -39.97
CA ARG A 777 18.45 25.25 -38.69
C ARG A 777 19.29 24.18 -37.99
N LEU A 778 19.17 22.92 -38.41
CA LEU A 778 19.95 21.79 -37.88
C LEU A 778 21.31 21.65 -38.57
N ARG A 779 21.47 22.21 -39.78
CA ARG A 779 22.70 22.11 -40.56
C ARG A 779 23.78 23.07 -40.05
N THR A 780 23.40 24.25 -39.56
CA THR A 780 24.32 25.26 -39.01
C THR A 780 24.89 24.90 -37.64
N LEU A 781 24.28 23.95 -36.92
CA LEU A 781 24.74 23.50 -35.60
C LEU A 781 25.77 22.36 -35.68
N TRP A 782 25.90 21.72 -36.84
CA TRP A 782 26.82 20.61 -37.05
C TRP A 782 28.26 21.09 -37.34
N ASP A 783 28.40 22.23 -38.04
CA ASP A 783 29.70 22.76 -38.46
C ASP A 783 30.46 23.51 -37.34
N SER A 784 29.80 23.90 -36.24
CA SER A 784 30.45 24.63 -35.15
C SER A 784 31.10 23.73 -34.09
N ARG A 785 31.14 22.41 -34.30
CA ARG A 785 31.55 21.41 -33.28
C ARG A 785 32.94 20.81 -33.51
N ILE A 786 33.72 21.32 -34.48
CA ILE A 786 35.10 20.87 -34.77
C ILE A 786 36.06 22.05 -34.64
N GLY A 787 36.74 22.17 -33.49
CA GLY A 787 37.76 23.20 -33.24
C GLY A 787 38.41 23.12 -31.85
N ARG A 788 39.60 22.52 -31.83
CA ARG A 788 40.66 22.37 -30.79
C ARG A 788 40.76 23.36 -29.59
N SER A 789 40.89 22.77 -28.38
CA SER A 789 42.07 22.70 -27.46
C SER A 789 42.88 23.95 -27.00
N LYS A 790 42.98 24.07 -25.64
CA LYS A 790 44.15 24.30 -24.73
C LYS A 790 44.38 25.65 -23.99
N ASP A 791 44.73 25.47 -22.70
CA ASP A 791 45.55 26.27 -21.74
C ASP A 791 44.99 27.64 -21.25
N GLU A 792 45.21 28.20 -20.04
CA GLU A 792 45.85 27.86 -18.75
C GLU A 792 45.48 28.97 -17.71
N ASN A 793 45.41 28.61 -16.43
CA ASN A 793 45.82 29.33 -15.18
C ASN A 793 45.46 30.81 -14.83
N ASP A 794 44.83 30.97 -13.64
CA ASP A 794 45.39 31.56 -12.39
C ASP A 794 44.61 32.68 -11.63
N SER A 795 44.62 32.52 -10.30
CA SER A 795 44.60 33.49 -9.19
C SER A 795 43.31 34.21 -8.69
N SER A 796 42.96 33.82 -7.45
CA SER A 796 42.51 34.57 -6.25
C SER A 796 41.83 35.96 -6.35
N ASP A 797 40.65 36.09 -5.72
CA ASP A 797 40.51 36.90 -4.48
C ASP A 797 39.16 36.70 -3.77
N ARG A 798 39.15 36.76 -2.42
CA ARG A 798 37.94 36.87 -1.57
C ARG A 798 37.94 38.27 -0.92
N PRO A 799 36.76 38.84 -0.57
CA PRO A 799 36.45 38.89 0.87
C PRO A 799 34.96 38.77 1.24
N LYS A 800 34.75 38.56 2.56
CA LYS A 800 33.50 38.36 3.33
C LYS A 800 32.79 39.72 3.69
N PRO A 801 31.96 39.83 4.76
CA PRO A 801 30.49 39.72 4.80
C PRO A 801 29.79 40.99 5.36
N ILE A 802 28.45 41.09 5.33
CA ILE A 802 27.71 42.06 6.19
C ILE A 802 26.47 41.39 6.81
N ARG A 803 26.19 41.80 8.06
CA ARG A 803 25.37 41.17 9.10
C ARG A 803 24.15 42.04 9.43
N ALA A 804 23.10 41.38 9.93
CA ALA A 804 22.05 41.83 10.86
C ALA A 804 20.85 42.66 10.35
N ALA A 805 19.62 42.22 10.67
CA ALA A 805 18.85 42.73 11.81
C ALA A 805 17.56 41.92 12.08
N SER A 806 17.23 41.80 13.36
CA SER A 806 16.13 41.09 14.02
C SER A 806 14.83 41.90 14.14
N TYR A 807 13.66 41.25 14.21
CA TYR A 807 12.52 41.73 15.01
C TYR A 807 11.73 40.56 15.63
N GLN A 808 11.25 40.79 16.85
CA GLN A 808 10.68 39.88 17.83
C GLN A 808 9.47 40.58 18.47
N SER A 809 8.28 39.97 18.51
CA SER A 809 7.22 40.11 19.56
C SER A 809 5.97 39.29 19.15
N MET A 810 5.48 38.31 19.91
CA MET A 810 4.66 38.37 21.14
C MET A 810 3.28 39.05 20.98
N GLY A 811 2.21 38.34 21.36
CA GLY A 811 0.97 38.93 21.86
C GLY A 811 -0.35 38.39 21.29
N ILE A 812 -1.10 37.67 22.13
CA ILE A 812 -2.54 37.33 21.99
C ILE A 812 -3.37 38.59 22.27
N LEU A 813 -4.47 38.82 21.53
CA LEU A 813 -5.60 39.65 21.99
C LEU A 813 -6.92 39.27 21.29
N VAL A 814 -7.96 39.18 22.11
CA VAL A 814 -9.38 38.97 21.80
C VAL A 814 -10.06 40.33 21.53
N SER A 815 -11.04 40.41 20.61
CA SER A 815 -12.06 41.47 20.52
C SER A 815 -13.15 41.06 19.53
N THR A 816 -14.41 40.82 19.96
CA THR A 816 -15.55 41.75 20.15
C THR A 816 -16.09 42.37 18.85
N GLU A 817 -17.34 42.00 18.53
CA GLU A 817 -18.20 42.54 17.48
C GLU A 817 -18.44 44.05 17.62
N VAL A 818 -18.46 44.78 16.51
CA VAL A 818 -19.09 46.10 16.40
C VAL A 818 -19.81 46.18 15.05
N GLU A 819 -21.13 46.31 15.12
CA GLU A 819 -22.05 46.64 14.04
C GLU A 819 -22.07 48.16 13.83
N ARG A 820 -22.01 48.67 12.59
CA ARG A 820 -22.39 50.06 12.27
C ARG A 820 -23.01 50.22 10.88
N ASP A 821 -24.19 50.82 10.92
CA ASP A 821 -25.00 51.37 9.83
C ASP A 821 -24.26 52.33 8.91
N VAL A 822 -24.59 52.29 7.61
CA VAL A 822 -24.16 53.28 6.61
C VAL A 822 -25.38 54.09 6.14
N LYS A 823 -25.33 55.42 6.34
CA LYS A 823 -26.18 56.40 5.66
C LYS A 823 -25.41 57.11 4.55
N LEU A 824 -26.04 57.19 3.38
CA LEU A 824 -25.61 57.90 2.17
C LEU A 824 -25.85 59.42 2.25
N SER A 825 -24.96 60.20 1.63
CA SER A 825 -25.27 61.46 0.88
C SER A 825 -24.04 61.83 0.04
N SER A 826 -24.05 61.72 -1.30
CA SER A 826 -24.42 62.75 -2.30
C SER A 826 -23.74 64.12 -2.10
N ASP A 827 -22.91 64.59 -3.05
CA ASP A 827 -23.34 65.36 -4.24
C ASP A 827 -22.24 66.33 -4.79
N LYS A 828 -22.27 66.54 -6.12
CA LYS A 828 -21.80 67.69 -6.96
C LYS A 828 -20.32 68.00 -7.36
N LYS A 829 -20.09 67.83 -8.68
CA LYS A 829 -19.79 68.83 -9.78
C LYS A 829 -18.73 69.94 -9.58
N ASP A 830 -17.69 70.03 -10.44
CA ASP A 830 -17.67 70.62 -11.82
C ASP A 830 -16.27 71.11 -12.30
N ASN A 831 -16.05 71.00 -13.62
CA ASN A 831 -15.19 71.77 -14.56
C ASN A 831 -13.63 71.86 -14.50
N GLY A 832 -13.01 71.57 -15.67
CA GLY A 832 -12.06 72.52 -16.29
C GLY A 832 -10.69 72.04 -16.81
N LYS A 833 -10.62 71.64 -18.09
CA LYS A 833 -9.52 71.82 -19.09
C LYS A 833 -8.05 71.44 -18.76
N GLY A 834 -7.64 70.30 -19.35
CA GLY A 834 -6.59 70.18 -20.37
C GLY A 834 -5.17 70.75 -20.14
N ARG A 835 -4.20 69.85 -19.94
CA ARG A 835 -2.86 69.86 -20.57
C ARG A 835 -2.19 68.50 -20.35
N GLY A 836 -1.63 67.93 -21.42
CA GLY A 836 -1.06 66.59 -21.45
C GLY A 836 0.17 66.43 -20.56
N PHE A 837 0.32 65.25 -19.98
CA PHE A 837 1.56 64.80 -19.33
C PHE A 837 1.71 63.29 -19.42
N GLU A 838 2.96 62.88 -19.54
CA GLU A 838 3.51 61.54 -19.65
C GLU A 838 2.92 60.54 -18.63
N ALA A 839 2.49 59.38 -19.12
CA ALA A 839 2.02 58.28 -18.29
C ALA A 839 3.20 57.51 -17.68
N LYS A 840 3.63 57.90 -16.47
CA LYS A 840 4.24 56.97 -15.51
C LYS A 840 3.13 56.19 -14.82
N GLN A 841 2.97 54.93 -15.21
CA GLN A 841 2.00 53.99 -14.66
C GLN A 841 2.47 53.54 -13.27
N GLY A 842 1.92 54.15 -12.22
CA GLY A 842 2.10 53.74 -10.83
C GLY A 842 1.24 52.50 -10.50
N ASN A 843 1.84 51.56 -9.79
CA ASN A 843 1.20 50.38 -9.19
C ASN A 843 -0.07 50.75 -8.42
N ARG A 844 -1.24 50.34 -8.94
CA ARG A 844 -2.43 50.10 -8.11
C ARG A 844 -2.51 48.61 -7.82
N GLY A 845 -2.03 48.22 -6.65
CA GLY A 845 -2.34 46.92 -6.07
C GLY A 845 -3.84 46.84 -5.81
N VAL A 846 -4.52 45.91 -6.47
CA VAL A 846 -5.87 45.49 -6.09
C VAL A 846 -5.70 44.59 -4.87
N THR A 847 -5.73 45.16 -3.67
CA THR A 847 -6.03 44.39 -2.46
C THR A 847 -7.51 44.04 -2.50
N ALA A 848 -7.83 42.91 -3.12
CA ALA A 848 -9.10 42.25 -2.88
C ALA A 848 -9.10 41.84 -1.40
N VAL A 849 -9.88 42.55 -0.59
CA VAL A 849 -10.25 42.11 0.75
C VAL A 849 -11.16 40.89 0.52
N VAL A 850 -10.55 39.71 0.49
CA VAL A 850 -11.28 38.44 0.51
C VAL A 850 -11.79 38.30 1.93
N THR A 851 -13.10 38.44 2.10
CA THR A 851 -13.83 38.09 3.32
C THR A 851 -13.33 36.74 3.83
N GLU A 852 -13.01 36.62 5.12
CA GLU A 852 -12.67 35.32 5.70
C GLU A 852 -13.79 34.33 5.39
N ASP A 853 -13.50 33.31 4.57
CA ASP A 853 -14.47 32.27 4.19
C ASP A 853 -14.89 31.50 5.46
N VAL A 854 -15.98 31.95 6.10
CA VAL A 854 -16.58 31.26 7.24
C VAL A 854 -17.13 29.93 6.75
N GLU A 855 -16.75 28.83 7.41
CA GLU A 855 -17.25 27.51 7.03
C GLU A 855 -18.78 27.47 7.14
N PRO A 856 -19.50 26.91 6.14
CA PRO A 856 -20.95 26.92 6.13
C PRO A 856 -21.51 26.17 7.35
N LEU A 857 -22.53 26.77 7.98
CA LEU A 857 -23.21 26.20 9.13
C LEU A 857 -23.94 24.92 8.72
N THR A 858 -23.77 23.87 9.52
CA THR A 858 -24.49 22.60 9.33
C THR A 858 -25.75 22.56 10.19
N PHE A 859 -26.67 21.66 9.87
CA PHE A 859 -27.85 21.39 10.72
C PHE A 859 -27.47 20.97 12.15
N VAL A 860 -26.28 20.38 12.32
CA VAL A 860 -25.72 19.99 13.62
C VAL A 860 -25.32 21.23 14.42
N ASP A 861 -24.82 22.27 13.76
CA ASP A 861 -24.51 23.55 14.43
C ASP A 861 -25.79 24.23 14.91
N GLU A 862 -26.85 24.20 14.12
CA GLU A 862 -28.17 24.71 14.52
C GLU A 862 -28.73 23.93 15.72
N LEU A 863 -28.75 22.60 15.65
CA LEU A 863 -29.17 21.72 16.76
C LEU A 863 -28.35 21.97 18.03
N PHE A 864 -27.03 22.12 17.88
CA PHE A 864 -26.13 22.36 19.00
C PHE A 864 -26.41 23.73 19.64
N GLN A 865 -26.59 24.79 18.84
CA GLN A 865 -26.96 26.12 19.35
C GLN A 865 -28.29 26.09 20.10
N ILE A 866 -29.31 25.39 19.58
CA ILE A 866 -30.62 25.23 20.26
C ILE A 866 -30.46 24.48 21.59
N CYS A 867 -29.60 23.46 21.63
CA CYS A 867 -29.33 22.70 22.85
C CYS A 867 -28.61 23.54 23.90
N VAL A 868 -27.62 24.34 23.52
CA VAL A 868 -26.78 25.10 24.45
C VAL A 868 -27.46 26.39 24.92
N LYS A 869 -28.10 27.17 24.03
CA LYS A 869 -28.77 28.44 24.37
C LYS A 869 -29.82 28.30 25.47
N ASN A 870 -30.52 27.16 25.53
CA ASN A 870 -31.55 26.89 26.54
C ASN A 870 -31.01 26.34 27.86
N THR A 871 -29.69 26.19 28.02
CA THR A 871 -29.07 25.60 29.24
C THR A 871 -28.30 26.61 30.10
N GLY A 872 -28.29 27.90 29.74
CA GLY A 872 -27.73 28.96 30.59
C GLY A 872 -26.21 28.90 30.82
N MET A 873 -25.43 28.23 29.97
CA MET A 873 -23.97 28.33 30.03
C MET A 873 -23.48 29.60 29.33
N PRO A 874 -22.50 30.33 29.90
CA PRO A 874 -21.86 31.44 29.22
C PRO A 874 -21.10 30.96 27.98
N HIS A 875 -21.14 31.80 26.93
CA HIS A 875 -20.54 31.60 25.61
C HIS A 875 -19.04 31.32 25.64
#